data_AF-A0A438NHB2-F1
#
_entry.id   AF-A0A438NHB2-F1
#
_cell.length_a   1.000
_cell.length_b   1.000
_cell.length_c   1.000
_cell.angle_alpha   90.00
_cell.angle_beta   90.00
_cell.angle_gamma   90.00
#
_symmetry.space_group_name_H-M   'P 1'
#
loop_
_entity.id
_entity.type
_entity.pdbx_description
1 polymer ?
#
loop_
_entity_poly.entity_id
_entity_poly.type
_entity_poly.pdbx_seq_one_letter_code
_entity_poly.pdbx_strand_id
1 'polypeptide(L)'
;MIARTGVSPPADGHYTVTEQPLGTPRQLRVVTIGAGAAGLNFARHVELQMENVDLVIYEKNADVGGTWFENKYPGCTCDLPSHNYQFTWEPNPDWSKFYSPQPEILQYFQGVAKKYSLYQYIKLNHAITGATWEEEDSIWRLKVKDLETGNEFDDWCHFLINGSGILNNWKWPDIPGLHSFSGPLMHSASWQSGVDFTNKTVAVLGCGSSGVQIVPAILPVVKDIVTFIRSPTWITAGFAQSKAGPGGTNFEFSEEQKRQFREQPDVYMKYRKEVENELNRRFSLLMKDTPEQAEARRYSENEMALKLKNNKELLEKMIPDFAVGCRRPTPGNGYLEALTSANVRVVTDEIQNIVPEGIMLKTGELLKVDIFVCATGFDISFCPRFPLVGRNERSLSDQWTEKPEAYLSLAAENFPNYFMFLGPNAPIGHGSVIPILEHATKYIINVLKKVQTQNIKSLAPQARAVRDFNDHIPVFMERTAWSTKCRSWFKNGTIDGPITALHPGSRIHWFHMLDDPRYEDFEYTYFSNNRFQYLGNGFSTREAPETDVAWYFDNPEEGYRHQIRPDLIPPYLGDNKGSQDFTQRRWNPAELPNLPIFNRLINHAHLRNTVCVRDANASISMTHHQLLTDVVNLRNSIHGNPDFRLDGTGHEKSEASIGLLAPGGCQFAVGFLATLALGAVCVPLSTGYPQQELSYFVQKARIAFLLVHHDCVGKVRDLRLYMKEKHNVDLYYLCLRDYILQPLIPLKTIVISSQQPPDESLAGLVIFTSGTSGPPKGTVLRRRTLGIGVQNVIDLYNIEVTDVIMHCIPVHHATGILVTFLPFITAGGCVEFHHKFDAVKTWERWARGGITYFSGVPTIYSRLVAAHKQRIEINQKSLVESYKGAAAGFKGFLCGTSSPNARLRDDWKLLTGKRLIERYGASEIGIVFSIPLKNNTMVPIGSAGKTFPGVDVKLSSYPEGEILIRRPDMLSGYLYDPDATRKALDDDGYFRTGDLARMEGEHYFILGRMSTDILKSGGYKISALDVEREILDQDYVDEAVVVGMDDEEFGQRVAAAIVLKKDMKLSIDRLRKDLSHKLARYKLPTVLRVVQQMPKTPLGKISKAKVTQDFFGPGRKEGLQIWQPQRVKSHL
;
A
#
# COMPACT_ATOMS: atom_id res chain seq x y z
N MET A 1 -53.22 1.92 18.11
CA MET A 1 -51.93 2.63 18.11
C MET A 1 -50.92 2.03 19.10
N ILE A 2 -51.17 2.02 20.42
CA ILE A 2 -50.22 1.46 21.43
C ILE A 2 -49.79 0.01 21.11
N ALA A 3 -50.73 -0.83 20.65
CA ALA A 3 -50.44 -2.23 20.29
C ALA A 3 -49.55 -2.42 19.05
N ARG A 4 -49.35 -1.40 18.20
CA ARG A 4 -48.52 -1.46 16.99
C ARG A 4 -47.16 -0.79 17.17
N THR A 5 -47.07 0.25 18.00
CA THR A 5 -45.88 1.10 18.14
C THR A 5 -45.05 0.79 19.38
N GLY A 6 -45.60 0.09 20.38
CA GLY A 6 -44.91 -0.27 21.63
C GLY A 6 -44.55 0.92 22.53
N VAL A 7 -44.96 2.14 22.17
CA VAL A 7 -44.65 3.38 22.90
C VAL A 7 -45.93 4.20 23.05
N SER A 8 -46.31 4.49 24.30
CA SER A 8 -47.45 5.35 24.62
C SER A 8 -47.03 6.82 24.58
N PRO A 9 -47.68 7.69 23.78
CA PRO A 9 -47.47 9.13 23.90
C PRO A 9 -48.02 9.61 25.27
N PRO A 10 -47.35 10.58 25.94
CA PRO A 10 -47.87 11.15 27.17
C PRO A 10 -49.22 11.84 26.91
N ALA A 11 -50.20 11.57 27.78
CA ALA A 11 -51.61 11.97 27.59
C ALA A 11 -51.85 13.48 27.73
N ASP A 12 -50.87 14.24 28.20
CA ASP A 12 -50.94 15.63 28.64
C ASP A 12 -49.90 16.54 27.97
N GLY A 13 -49.13 16.04 26.99
CA GLY A 13 -48.13 16.83 26.25
C GLY A 13 -46.87 17.19 27.05
N HIS A 14 -46.77 16.75 28.30
CA HIS A 14 -45.58 16.90 29.12
C HIS A 14 -44.54 15.81 28.77
N TYR A 15 -43.27 16.19 28.77
CA TYR A 15 -42.17 15.24 28.56
C TYR A 15 -42.08 14.25 29.73
N THR A 16 -42.14 12.96 29.42
CA THR A 16 -41.93 11.87 30.38
C THR A 16 -40.74 11.01 29.96
N VAL A 17 -39.97 10.57 30.96
CA VAL A 17 -38.89 9.59 30.79
C VAL A 17 -39.51 8.19 30.64
N THR A 18 -38.93 7.34 29.80
CA THR A 18 -39.35 5.94 29.68
C THR A 18 -38.68 5.09 30.75
N GLU A 19 -39.41 4.20 31.40
CA GLU A 19 -38.86 3.31 32.45
C GLU A 19 -37.98 2.15 31.92
N GLN A 20 -37.61 2.18 30.64
CA GLN A 20 -36.73 1.20 30.01
C GLN A 20 -35.27 1.68 30.06
N PRO A 21 -34.27 0.79 30.19
CA PRO A 21 -32.86 1.15 30.08
C PRO A 21 -32.44 1.64 28.69
N LEU A 22 -31.34 2.40 28.62
CA LEU A 22 -30.65 2.77 27.39
C LEU A 22 -30.19 1.52 26.62
N GLY A 23 -30.52 1.48 25.33
CA GLY A 23 -30.13 0.39 24.43
C GLY A 23 -31.17 -0.73 24.32
N THR A 24 -32.29 -0.67 25.05
CA THR A 24 -33.39 -1.64 24.91
C THR A 24 -33.97 -1.61 23.50
N PRO A 25 -33.96 -2.72 22.74
CA PRO A 25 -34.49 -2.75 21.38
C PRO A 25 -36.02 -2.84 21.38
N ARG A 26 -36.70 -1.86 20.78
CA ARG A 26 -38.16 -1.93 20.57
C ARG A 26 -38.52 -2.96 19.50
N GLN A 27 -39.77 -3.43 19.53
CA GLN A 27 -40.31 -4.29 18.48
C GLN A 27 -40.26 -3.59 17.11
N LEU A 28 -39.75 -4.31 16.11
CA LEU A 28 -39.89 -3.97 14.69
C LEU A 28 -40.62 -5.08 13.94
N ARG A 29 -41.31 -4.66 12.88
CA ARG A 29 -41.88 -5.56 11.87
C ARG A 29 -41.26 -5.16 10.55
N VAL A 30 -40.58 -6.09 9.89
CA VAL A 30 -39.82 -5.86 8.67
C VAL A 30 -40.34 -6.81 7.61
N VAL A 31 -40.69 -6.25 6.45
CA VAL A 31 -41.06 -7.06 5.28
C VAL A 31 -39.98 -6.93 4.23
N THR A 32 -39.48 -8.06 3.75
CA THR A 32 -38.54 -8.12 2.63
C THR A 32 -39.23 -8.65 1.38
N ILE A 33 -38.93 -8.07 0.22
CA ILE A 33 -39.42 -8.53 -1.08
C ILE A 33 -38.34 -9.35 -1.76
N GLY A 34 -38.58 -10.64 -1.99
CA GLY A 34 -37.70 -11.56 -2.69
C GLY A 34 -36.78 -12.39 -1.77
N ALA A 35 -36.69 -13.68 -2.05
CA ALA A 35 -35.85 -14.68 -1.38
C ALA A 35 -34.71 -15.19 -2.29
N GLY A 36 -34.13 -14.27 -3.07
CA GLY A 36 -32.82 -14.47 -3.70
C GLY A 36 -31.67 -14.32 -2.70
N ALA A 37 -30.43 -14.24 -3.21
CA ALA A 37 -29.24 -14.09 -2.35
C ALA A 37 -29.35 -12.92 -1.35
N ALA A 38 -29.98 -11.80 -1.74
CA ALA A 38 -30.17 -10.64 -0.86
C ALA A 38 -31.08 -10.95 0.34
N GLY A 39 -32.27 -11.49 0.09
CA GLY A 39 -33.25 -11.83 1.12
C GLY A 39 -32.75 -12.92 2.07
N LEU A 40 -32.08 -13.96 1.54
CA LEU A 40 -31.48 -15.02 2.36
C LEU A 40 -30.37 -14.47 3.28
N ASN A 41 -29.50 -13.61 2.74
CA ASN A 41 -28.46 -12.97 3.52
C ASN A 41 -29.04 -12.06 4.62
N PHE A 42 -30.07 -11.29 4.29
CA PHE A 42 -30.76 -10.41 5.23
C PHE A 42 -31.41 -11.19 6.37
N ALA A 43 -32.20 -12.23 6.05
CA ALA A 43 -32.87 -13.07 7.05
C ALA A 43 -31.91 -13.63 8.10
N ARG A 44 -30.82 -14.26 7.63
CA ARG A 44 -29.80 -14.83 8.52
C ARG A 44 -29.21 -13.77 9.44
N HIS A 45 -28.89 -12.59 8.93
CA HIS A 45 -28.26 -11.56 9.75
C HIS A 45 -29.24 -10.86 10.68
N VAL A 46 -30.53 -10.76 10.34
CA VAL A 46 -31.56 -10.33 11.30
C VAL A 46 -31.60 -11.31 12.48
N GLU A 47 -31.67 -12.62 12.21
CA GLU A 47 -31.69 -13.66 13.26
C GLU A 47 -30.44 -13.66 14.14
N LEU A 48 -29.26 -13.39 13.57
CA LEU A 48 -28.01 -13.38 14.33
C LEU A 48 -27.71 -12.07 15.05
N GLN A 49 -28.26 -10.95 14.59
CA GLN A 49 -27.80 -9.62 15.02
C GLN A 49 -28.87 -8.78 15.68
N MET A 50 -30.14 -9.14 15.57
CA MET A 50 -31.24 -8.33 16.04
C MET A 50 -32.18 -9.12 16.95
N GLU A 51 -32.78 -8.40 17.89
CA GLU A 51 -33.82 -8.91 18.78
C GLU A 51 -35.12 -8.16 18.54
N ASN A 52 -36.25 -8.75 18.93
CA ASN A 52 -37.57 -8.12 18.80
C ASN A 52 -37.88 -7.69 17.36
N VAL A 53 -37.55 -8.55 16.38
CA VAL A 53 -37.88 -8.33 14.97
C VAL A 53 -38.83 -9.42 14.49
N ASP A 54 -39.98 -9.00 13.97
CA ASP A 54 -40.92 -9.82 13.23
C ASP A 54 -40.62 -9.68 11.73
N LEU A 55 -39.94 -10.68 11.17
CA LEU A 55 -39.48 -10.68 9.78
C LEU A 55 -40.36 -11.58 8.92
N VAL A 56 -40.84 -11.04 7.80
CA VAL A 56 -41.50 -11.80 6.73
C VAL A 56 -40.83 -11.49 5.39
N ILE A 57 -40.60 -12.51 4.58
CA ILE A 57 -40.08 -12.40 3.21
C ILE A 57 -41.12 -12.94 2.25
N TYR A 58 -41.60 -12.12 1.33
CA TYR A 58 -42.51 -12.55 0.27
C TYR A 58 -41.72 -12.85 -1.01
N GLU A 59 -41.81 -14.08 -1.51
CA GLU A 59 -41.16 -14.55 -2.73
C GLU A 59 -42.21 -15.04 -3.73
N LYS A 60 -42.18 -14.48 -4.94
CA LYS A 60 -43.15 -14.81 -5.99
C LYS A 60 -42.94 -16.21 -6.58
N ASN A 61 -41.72 -16.73 -6.48
CA ASN A 61 -41.38 -18.03 -7.02
C ASN A 61 -41.78 -19.16 -6.06
N ALA A 62 -41.89 -20.36 -6.61
CA ALA A 62 -42.24 -21.57 -5.85
C ALA A 62 -41.08 -22.07 -4.96
N ASP A 63 -39.89 -21.49 -5.07
CA ASP A 63 -38.76 -21.75 -4.19
C ASP A 63 -37.79 -20.56 -4.17
N VAL A 64 -36.82 -20.58 -3.26
CA VAL A 64 -35.76 -19.58 -3.13
C VAL A 64 -34.75 -19.65 -4.27
N GLY A 65 -33.92 -18.61 -4.41
CA GLY A 65 -32.80 -18.57 -5.36
C GLY A 65 -32.85 -17.41 -6.36
N GLY A 66 -33.99 -16.72 -6.47
CA GLY A 66 -34.14 -15.51 -7.28
C GLY A 66 -33.77 -15.72 -8.75
N THR A 67 -32.77 -14.98 -9.25
CA THR A 67 -32.35 -15.07 -10.66
C THR A 67 -31.94 -16.50 -11.07
N TRP A 68 -31.37 -17.27 -10.14
CA TRP A 68 -30.96 -18.65 -10.37
C TRP A 68 -32.12 -19.63 -10.31
N PHE A 69 -33.28 -19.23 -9.77
CA PHE A 69 -34.52 -19.99 -9.93
C PHE A 69 -35.15 -19.72 -11.30
N GLU A 70 -35.13 -18.48 -11.78
CA GLU A 70 -35.85 -18.07 -12.99
C GLU A 70 -35.12 -18.42 -14.30
N ASN A 71 -33.81 -18.18 -14.37
CA ASN A 71 -33.05 -18.36 -15.60
C ASN A 71 -32.56 -19.80 -15.76
N LYS A 72 -33.16 -20.57 -16.67
CA LYS A 72 -32.86 -22.02 -16.85
C LYS A 72 -32.42 -22.37 -18.28
N TYR A 73 -31.99 -21.39 -19.06
CA TYR A 73 -31.61 -21.61 -20.45
C TYR A 73 -30.31 -22.45 -20.58
N PRO A 74 -30.12 -23.21 -21.68
CA PRO A 74 -28.92 -24.00 -21.91
C PRO A 74 -27.65 -23.16 -21.85
N GLY A 75 -26.64 -23.64 -21.11
CA GLY A 75 -25.39 -22.92 -20.92
C GLY A 75 -25.43 -21.84 -19.83
N CYS A 76 -26.55 -21.63 -19.13
CA CYS A 76 -26.65 -20.68 -18.03
C CYS A 76 -25.61 -20.98 -16.94
N THR A 77 -24.66 -20.07 -16.76
CA THR A 77 -23.52 -20.19 -15.83
C THR A 77 -23.14 -18.83 -15.26
N CYS A 78 -22.48 -18.80 -14.10
CA CYS A 78 -21.93 -17.57 -13.54
C CYS A 78 -20.77 -17.03 -14.39
N ASP A 79 -20.61 -15.71 -14.41
CA ASP A 79 -19.50 -15.03 -15.08
C ASP A 79 -18.28 -14.84 -14.16
N LEU A 80 -18.39 -15.26 -12.91
CA LEU A 80 -17.36 -15.15 -11.89
C LEU A 80 -16.98 -16.51 -11.33
N PRO A 81 -15.73 -16.70 -10.86
CA PRO A 81 -15.31 -17.98 -10.31
C PRO A 81 -16.23 -18.43 -9.17
N SER A 82 -16.71 -19.67 -9.22
CA SER A 82 -17.78 -20.20 -8.34
C SER A 82 -17.46 -20.06 -6.86
N HIS A 83 -16.21 -20.34 -6.46
CA HIS A 83 -15.76 -20.18 -5.07
C HIS A 83 -15.75 -18.71 -4.57
N ASN A 84 -16.00 -17.74 -5.45
CA ASN A 84 -16.11 -16.31 -5.18
C ASN A 84 -17.51 -15.75 -5.51
N TYR A 85 -18.37 -16.57 -6.10
CA TYR A 85 -19.78 -16.30 -6.36
C TYR A 85 -20.66 -17.10 -5.37
N GLN A 86 -20.43 -16.85 -4.09
CA GLN A 86 -21.07 -17.51 -2.95
C GLN A 86 -21.01 -16.58 -1.74
N PHE A 87 -21.75 -16.86 -0.67
CA PHE A 87 -21.65 -16.07 0.55
C PHE A 87 -20.25 -16.18 1.17
N THR A 88 -19.74 -15.07 1.70
CA THR A 88 -18.41 -15.06 2.32
C THR A 88 -18.39 -15.89 3.59
N TRP A 89 -19.52 -15.89 4.31
CA TRP A 89 -19.78 -16.61 5.56
C TRP A 89 -20.27 -18.05 5.39
N GLU A 90 -20.56 -18.51 4.17
CA GLU A 90 -20.92 -19.91 3.88
C GLU A 90 -20.19 -20.42 2.62
N PRO A 91 -18.87 -20.68 2.71
CA PRO A 91 -18.10 -21.24 1.62
C PRO A 91 -18.54 -22.67 1.23
N ASN A 92 -18.61 -22.94 -0.06
CA ASN A 92 -18.79 -24.28 -0.63
C ASN A 92 -17.48 -24.78 -1.28
N PRO A 93 -16.78 -25.76 -0.67
CA PRO A 93 -15.56 -26.33 -1.23
C PRO A 93 -15.81 -27.27 -2.43
N ASP A 94 -17.06 -27.64 -2.69
CA ASP A 94 -17.43 -28.72 -3.61
C ASP A 94 -17.89 -28.25 -4.99
N TRP A 95 -17.73 -26.96 -5.31
CA TRP A 95 -18.05 -26.45 -6.64
C TRP A 95 -17.40 -27.29 -7.73
N SER A 96 -18.22 -27.73 -8.70
CA SER A 96 -17.80 -28.66 -9.74
C SER A 96 -16.88 -28.00 -10.76
N LYS A 97 -17.13 -26.72 -11.08
CA LYS A 97 -16.45 -25.98 -12.15
C LYS A 97 -15.97 -24.61 -11.70
N PHE A 98 -14.96 -24.11 -12.41
CA PHE A 98 -14.49 -22.74 -12.22
C PHE A 98 -15.61 -21.72 -12.43
N TYR A 99 -16.44 -21.89 -13.46
CA TYR A 99 -17.74 -21.23 -13.62
C TYR A 99 -18.86 -22.28 -13.56
N SER A 100 -19.58 -22.35 -12.45
CA SER A 100 -20.58 -23.38 -12.18
C SER A 100 -21.90 -23.11 -12.89
N PRO A 101 -22.56 -24.16 -13.41
CA PRO A 101 -23.85 -24.01 -14.09
C PRO A 101 -24.95 -23.63 -13.10
N GLN A 102 -26.01 -23.00 -13.61
CA GLN A 102 -27.14 -22.53 -12.81
C GLN A 102 -27.72 -23.56 -11.82
N PRO A 103 -27.95 -24.85 -12.17
CA PRO A 103 -28.56 -25.80 -11.25
C PRO A 103 -27.76 -25.99 -9.96
N GLU A 104 -26.43 -25.95 -10.06
CA GLU A 104 -25.52 -26.09 -8.92
C GLU A 104 -25.59 -24.84 -8.02
N ILE A 105 -25.65 -23.65 -8.61
CA ILE A 105 -25.78 -22.39 -7.87
C ILE A 105 -27.14 -22.29 -7.17
N LEU A 106 -28.21 -22.72 -7.83
CA LEU A 106 -29.54 -22.81 -7.24
C LEU A 106 -29.54 -23.76 -6.03
N GLN A 107 -28.94 -24.95 -6.20
CA GLN A 107 -28.82 -25.94 -5.12
C GLN A 107 -28.05 -25.38 -3.92
N TYR A 108 -26.98 -24.60 -4.16
CA TYR A 108 -26.26 -23.92 -3.09
C TYR A 108 -27.18 -22.98 -2.29
N PHE A 109 -27.91 -22.06 -2.94
CA PHE A 109 -28.78 -21.13 -2.21
C PHE A 109 -29.95 -21.83 -1.49
N GLN A 110 -30.55 -22.84 -2.11
CA GLN A 110 -31.56 -23.69 -1.45
C GLN A 110 -30.97 -24.43 -0.24
N GLY A 111 -29.74 -24.93 -0.37
CA GLY A 111 -28.99 -25.59 0.70
C GLY A 111 -28.73 -24.64 1.87
N VAL A 112 -28.29 -23.40 1.59
CA VAL A 112 -28.12 -22.35 2.60
C VAL A 112 -29.44 -22.07 3.33
N ALA A 113 -30.54 -21.89 2.59
CA ALA A 113 -31.85 -21.63 3.19
C ALA A 113 -32.31 -22.77 4.11
N LYS A 114 -32.03 -24.02 3.75
CA LYS A 114 -32.33 -25.20 4.60
C LYS A 114 -31.40 -25.27 5.82
N LYS A 115 -30.08 -25.12 5.62
CA LYS A 115 -29.05 -25.23 6.67
C LYS A 115 -29.29 -24.25 7.81
N TYR A 116 -29.72 -23.04 7.49
CA TYR A 116 -29.98 -21.98 8.46
C TYR A 116 -31.48 -21.80 8.77
N SER A 117 -32.33 -22.78 8.42
CA SER A 117 -33.78 -22.76 8.71
C SER A 117 -34.50 -21.49 8.25
N LEU A 118 -34.07 -20.87 7.16
CA LEU A 118 -34.56 -19.54 6.74
C LEU A 118 -35.97 -19.58 6.14
N TYR A 119 -36.45 -20.75 5.71
CA TYR A 119 -37.81 -20.90 5.16
C TYR A 119 -38.91 -20.48 6.14
N GLN A 120 -38.65 -20.50 7.45
CA GLN A 120 -39.62 -20.03 8.45
C GLN A 120 -40.01 -18.56 8.26
N TYR A 121 -39.11 -17.75 7.70
CA TYR A 121 -39.34 -16.33 7.40
C TYR A 121 -39.97 -16.11 6.01
N ILE A 122 -40.04 -17.15 5.16
CA ILE A 122 -40.32 -17.00 3.73
C ILE A 122 -41.72 -17.51 3.40
N LYS A 123 -42.48 -16.68 2.69
CA LYS A 123 -43.75 -17.02 2.05
C LYS A 123 -43.52 -17.12 0.54
N LEU A 124 -43.38 -18.35 0.06
CA LEU A 124 -43.24 -18.68 -1.37
C LEU A 124 -44.56 -18.52 -2.11
N ASN A 125 -44.53 -18.36 -3.42
CA ASN A 125 -45.70 -18.08 -4.25
C ASN A 125 -46.52 -16.86 -3.80
N HIS A 126 -45.89 -15.86 -3.19
CA HIS A 126 -46.54 -14.62 -2.77
C HIS A 126 -45.86 -13.41 -3.41
N ALA A 127 -46.63 -12.62 -4.15
CA ALA A 127 -46.14 -11.40 -4.80
C ALA A 127 -46.68 -10.15 -4.11
N ILE A 128 -45.80 -9.19 -3.82
CA ILE A 128 -46.23 -7.83 -3.47
C ILE A 128 -46.79 -7.15 -4.73
N THR A 129 -48.02 -6.67 -4.66
CA THR A 129 -48.73 -6.00 -5.76
C THR A 129 -48.94 -4.51 -5.52
N GLY A 130 -48.62 -4.01 -4.33
CA GLY A 130 -48.65 -2.59 -4.01
C GLY A 130 -48.04 -2.30 -2.64
N ALA A 131 -47.47 -1.11 -2.47
CA ALA A 131 -46.99 -0.61 -1.18
C ALA A 131 -47.20 0.90 -1.05
N THR A 132 -47.77 1.33 0.08
CA THR A 132 -48.09 2.74 0.33
C THR A 132 -47.64 3.15 1.74
N TRP A 133 -46.93 4.27 1.84
CA TRP A 133 -46.48 4.84 3.10
C TRP A 133 -47.62 5.60 3.80
N GLU A 134 -47.88 5.26 5.06
CA GLU A 134 -48.81 5.98 5.93
C GLU A 134 -48.02 6.87 6.91
N GLU A 135 -48.06 8.19 6.69
CA GLU A 135 -47.24 9.14 7.46
C GLU A 135 -47.59 9.16 8.95
N GLU A 136 -48.90 9.17 9.27
CA GLU A 136 -49.42 9.26 10.64
C GLU A 136 -48.96 8.11 11.54
N ASP A 137 -48.95 6.89 11.01
CA ASP A 137 -48.50 5.70 11.73
C ASP A 137 -47.01 5.40 11.48
N SER A 138 -46.43 5.98 10.42
CA SER A 138 -45.08 5.72 9.91
C SER A 138 -44.81 4.24 9.63
N ILE A 139 -45.72 3.65 8.86
CA ILE A 139 -45.67 2.27 8.41
C ILE A 139 -45.89 2.20 6.90
N TRP A 140 -45.49 1.08 6.31
CA TRP A 140 -45.88 0.69 4.96
C TRP A 140 -47.11 -0.22 5.03
N ARG A 141 -48.15 0.09 4.26
CA ARG A 141 -49.24 -0.83 3.91
C ARG A 141 -48.88 -1.57 2.64
N LEU A 142 -49.12 -2.87 2.64
CA LEU A 142 -48.73 -3.77 1.57
C LEU A 142 -49.95 -4.51 1.06
N LYS A 143 -50.02 -4.69 -0.25
CA LYS A 143 -50.92 -5.66 -0.88
C LYS A 143 -50.12 -6.88 -1.30
N VAL A 144 -50.57 -8.04 -0.86
CA VAL A 144 -49.90 -9.32 -1.11
C VAL A 144 -50.87 -10.25 -1.83
N LYS A 145 -50.43 -10.78 -2.97
CA LYS A 145 -51.18 -11.75 -3.75
C LYS A 145 -50.56 -13.13 -3.60
N ASP A 146 -51.35 -14.08 -3.12
CA ASP A 146 -51.06 -15.50 -3.21
C ASP A 146 -51.26 -15.95 -4.68
N LEU A 147 -50.19 -16.44 -5.30
CA LEU A 147 -50.18 -16.84 -6.70
C LEU A 147 -50.69 -18.26 -6.92
N GLU A 148 -50.79 -19.09 -5.88
CA GLU A 148 -51.42 -20.41 -5.95
C GLU A 148 -52.94 -20.28 -5.91
N THR A 149 -53.46 -19.49 -4.96
CA THR A 149 -54.93 -19.34 -4.79
C THR A 149 -55.51 -18.18 -5.59
N GLY A 150 -54.69 -17.19 -5.96
CA GLY A 150 -55.12 -15.96 -6.61
C GLY A 150 -55.66 -14.89 -5.66
N ASN A 151 -55.80 -15.19 -4.36
CA ASN A 151 -56.33 -14.28 -3.35
C ASN A 151 -55.34 -13.14 -3.05
N GLU A 152 -55.87 -11.94 -2.84
CA GLU A 152 -55.11 -10.77 -2.40
C GLU A 152 -55.51 -10.39 -0.98
N PHE A 153 -54.53 -10.05 -0.14
CA PHE A 153 -54.75 -9.61 1.24
C PHE A 153 -53.81 -8.46 1.61
N ASP A 154 -54.20 -7.71 2.64
CA ASP A 154 -53.40 -6.60 3.16
C ASP A 154 -52.44 -7.07 4.25
N ASP A 155 -51.20 -6.56 4.21
CA ASP A 155 -50.20 -6.70 5.27
C ASP A 155 -49.57 -5.32 5.57
N TRP A 156 -48.68 -5.25 6.54
CA TRP A 156 -48.02 -4.00 6.92
C TRP A 156 -46.63 -4.24 7.54
N CYS A 157 -45.79 -3.22 7.52
CA CYS A 157 -44.49 -3.24 8.19
C CYS A 157 -43.99 -1.85 8.59
N HIS A 158 -43.04 -1.80 9.52
CA HIS A 158 -42.31 -0.58 9.85
C HIS A 158 -41.25 -0.26 8.79
N PHE A 159 -40.58 -1.29 8.27
CA PHE A 159 -39.54 -1.20 7.26
C PHE A 159 -39.81 -2.14 6.11
N LEU A 160 -39.69 -1.61 4.89
CA LEU A 160 -39.82 -2.36 3.65
C LEU A 160 -38.46 -2.48 2.99
N ILE A 161 -37.97 -3.72 2.83
CA ILE A 161 -36.65 -3.99 2.27
C ILE A 161 -36.81 -4.68 0.90
N ASN A 162 -36.37 -4.02 -0.16
CA ASN A 162 -36.50 -4.57 -1.51
C ASN A 162 -35.25 -5.37 -1.93
N GLY A 163 -35.39 -6.69 -1.96
CA GLY A 163 -34.41 -7.66 -2.47
C GLY A 163 -34.83 -8.34 -3.78
N SER A 164 -35.75 -7.75 -4.56
CA SER A 164 -36.37 -8.40 -5.73
C SER A 164 -35.43 -8.61 -6.92
N GLY A 165 -34.24 -8.01 -6.87
CA GLY A 165 -33.25 -8.02 -7.95
C GLY A 165 -33.59 -7.05 -9.09
N ILE A 166 -32.56 -6.75 -9.90
CA ILE A 166 -32.62 -5.80 -11.02
C ILE A 166 -32.59 -6.46 -12.41
N LEU A 167 -32.25 -7.75 -12.50
CA LEU A 167 -32.10 -8.49 -13.77
C LEU A 167 -32.96 -9.76 -13.75
N ASN A 168 -34.26 -9.57 -13.56
CA ASN A 168 -35.26 -10.63 -13.65
C ASN A 168 -36.65 -10.15 -14.12
N ASN A 169 -36.88 -8.83 -14.21
CA ASN A 169 -38.05 -8.31 -14.91
C ASN A 169 -37.75 -8.30 -16.41
N TRP A 170 -38.54 -8.98 -17.24
CA TRP A 170 -38.29 -9.05 -18.69
C TRP A 170 -39.56 -8.78 -19.48
N LYS A 171 -39.39 -8.44 -20.76
CA LYS A 171 -40.48 -8.25 -21.71
C LYS A 171 -40.08 -8.77 -23.09
N TRP A 172 -41.06 -9.11 -23.90
CA TRP A 172 -40.82 -9.45 -25.30
C TRP A 172 -40.21 -8.27 -26.07
N PRO A 173 -39.35 -8.54 -27.07
CA PRO A 173 -38.88 -7.48 -27.96
C PRO A 173 -40.04 -6.95 -28.79
N ASP A 174 -40.03 -5.64 -29.00
CA ASP A 174 -41.03 -4.96 -29.82
C ASP A 174 -40.70 -5.17 -31.31
N ILE A 175 -41.13 -6.31 -31.85
CA ILE A 175 -40.96 -6.68 -33.26
C ILE A 175 -42.34 -6.92 -33.86
N PRO A 176 -42.71 -6.22 -34.95
CA PRO A 176 -43.99 -6.44 -35.61
C PRO A 176 -44.20 -7.92 -35.96
N GLY A 177 -45.36 -8.45 -35.59
CA GLY A 177 -45.73 -9.84 -35.89
C GLY A 177 -45.02 -10.91 -35.05
N LEU A 178 -44.26 -10.57 -33.98
CA LEU A 178 -43.50 -11.55 -33.18
C LEU A 178 -44.30 -12.80 -32.79
N HIS A 179 -45.53 -12.62 -32.31
CA HIS A 179 -46.41 -13.72 -31.89
C HIS A 179 -47.13 -14.45 -33.03
N SER A 180 -46.90 -14.06 -34.30
CA SER A 180 -47.41 -14.78 -35.47
C SER A 180 -46.56 -16.01 -35.84
N PHE A 181 -45.35 -16.13 -35.27
CA PHE A 181 -44.46 -17.27 -35.49
C PHE A 181 -45.14 -18.58 -35.08
N SER A 182 -45.14 -19.57 -35.97
CA SER A 182 -45.83 -20.84 -35.74
C SER A 182 -45.02 -21.85 -34.92
N GLY A 183 -43.69 -21.67 -34.85
CA GLY A 183 -42.81 -22.50 -34.05
C GLY A 183 -42.70 -22.06 -32.58
N PRO A 184 -41.92 -22.77 -31.76
CA PRO A 184 -41.66 -22.36 -30.38
C PRO A 184 -40.98 -20.98 -30.31
N LEU A 185 -41.68 -20.01 -29.71
CA LEU A 185 -41.16 -18.68 -29.37
C LEU A 185 -40.78 -18.66 -27.88
N MET A 186 -39.50 -18.45 -27.59
CA MET A 186 -38.93 -18.57 -26.25
C MET A 186 -38.20 -17.29 -25.85
N HIS A 187 -38.21 -16.95 -24.56
CA HIS A 187 -37.38 -15.89 -24.00
C HIS A 187 -36.38 -16.50 -23.01
N SER A 188 -35.12 -16.03 -23.00
CA SER A 188 -34.08 -16.60 -22.13
C SER A 188 -34.44 -16.53 -20.63
N ALA A 189 -35.09 -15.44 -20.21
CA ALA A 189 -35.52 -15.23 -18.82
C ALA A 189 -36.77 -16.03 -18.40
N SER A 190 -37.44 -16.72 -19.33
CA SER A 190 -38.59 -17.59 -19.05
C SER A 190 -38.50 -18.82 -19.96
N TRP A 191 -37.49 -19.63 -19.68
CA TRP A 191 -37.14 -20.75 -20.52
C TRP A 191 -38.17 -21.87 -20.41
N GLN A 192 -38.70 -22.33 -21.55
CA GLN A 192 -39.62 -23.46 -21.61
C GLN A 192 -38.83 -24.76 -21.69
N SER A 193 -38.85 -25.55 -20.62
CA SER A 193 -38.26 -26.90 -20.61
C SER A 193 -39.11 -27.84 -21.47
N GLY A 194 -38.45 -28.66 -22.30
CA GLY A 194 -39.11 -29.70 -23.11
C GLY A 194 -39.22 -29.44 -24.62
N VAL A 195 -38.79 -28.27 -25.10
CA VAL A 195 -38.66 -28.02 -26.55
C VAL A 195 -37.48 -28.83 -27.12
N ASP A 196 -37.71 -29.58 -28.19
CA ASP A 196 -36.67 -30.37 -28.87
C ASP A 196 -35.91 -29.54 -29.91
N PHE A 197 -34.61 -29.37 -29.68
CA PHE A 197 -33.69 -28.63 -30.54
C PHE A 197 -33.02 -29.52 -31.61
N THR A 198 -33.20 -30.85 -31.54
CA THR A 198 -32.50 -31.82 -32.38
C THR A 198 -32.82 -31.62 -33.86
N ASN A 199 -31.78 -31.42 -34.67
CA ASN A 199 -31.89 -31.20 -36.11
C ASN A 199 -32.81 -30.03 -36.53
N LYS A 200 -32.99 -29.03 -35.65
CA LYS A 200 -33.78 -27.81 -35.94
C LYS A 200 -32.91 -26.66 -36.42
N THR A 201 -33.48 -25.78 -37.23
CA THR A 201 -32.90 -24.47 -37.54
C THR A 201 -33.39 -23.46 -36.50
N VAL A 202 -32.48 -22.85 -35.74
CA VAL A 202 -32.81 -22.02 -34.57
C VAL A 202 -32.33 -20.59 -34.74
N ALA A 203 -33.23 -19.63 -34.57
CA ALA A 203 -32.89 -18.22 -34.47
C ALA A 203 -32.59 -17.81 -33.02
N VAL A 204 -31.49 -17.09 -32.80
CA VAL A 204 -31.15 -16.49 -31.49
C VAL A 204 -31.01 -14.98 -31.65
N LEU A 205 -31.94 -14.22 -31.07
CA LEU A 205 -31.93 -12.75 -31.09
C LEU A 205 -31.17 -12.20 -29.88
N GLY A 206 -30.00 -11.61 -30.14
CA GLY A 206 -29.19 -10.90 -29.16
C GLY A 206 -27.87 -11.58 -28.84
N CYS A 207 -26.83 -10.77 -28.67
CA CYS A 207 -25.47 -11.20 -28.30
C CYS A 207 -25.07 -10.70 -26.89
N GLY A 208 -26.05 -10.51 -26.01
CA GLY A 208 -25.78 -10.28 -24.58
C GLY A 208 -25.38 -11.58 -23.87
N SER A 209 -25.24 -11.54 -22.54
CA SER A 209 -24.80 -12.71 -21.75
C SER A 209 -25.61 -13.99 -22.06
N SER A 210 -26.95 -13.90 -22.11
CA SER A 210 -27.79 -15.06 -22.44
C SER A 210 -27.51 -15.60 -23.85
N GLY A 211 -27.40 -14.75 -24.87
CA GLY A 211 -27.14 -15.21 -26.25
C GLY A 211 -25.75 -15.82 -26.40
N VAL A 212 -24.74 -15.21 -25.77
CA VAL A 212 -23.35 -15.68 -25.73
C VAL A 212 -23.24 -17.07 -25.10
N GLN A 213 -24.09 -17.40 -24.13
CA GLN A 213 -24.12 -18.71 -23.49
C GLN A 213 -25.00 -19.74 -24.26
N ILE A 214 -26.15 -19.31 -24.79
CA ILE A 214 -27.10 -20.19 -25.50
C ILE A 214 -26.51 -20.72 -26.81
N VAL A 215 -25.93 -19.84 -27.64
CA VAL A 215 -25.42 -20.21 -28.97
C VAL A 215 -24.44 -21.41 -28.93
N PRO A 216 -23.34 -21.37 -28.14
CA PRO A 216 -22.43 -22.50 -28.07
C PRO A 216 -23.04 -23.73 -27.38
N ALA A 217 -24.00 -23.54 -26.46
CA ALA A 217 -24.63 -24.65 -25.75
C ALA A 217 -25.58 -25.48 -26.63
N ILE A 218 -26.28 -24.85 -27.57
CA ILE A 218 -27.22 -25.55 -28.48
C ILE A 218 -26.55 -26.01 -29.78
N LEU A 219 -25.40 -25.44 -30.16
CA LEU A 219 -24.68 -25.77 -31.39
C LEU A 219 -24.49 -27.28 -31.64
N PRO A 220 -24.16 -28.12 -30.65
CA PRO A 220 -23.95 -29.56 -30.90
C PRO A 220 -25.21 -30.35 -31.25
N VAL A 221 -26.41 -29.81 -31.02
CA VAL A 221 -27.68 -30.55 -31.17
C VAL A 221 -28.58 -30.03 -32.29
N VAL A 222 -28.42 -28.75 -32.68
CA VAL A 222 -29.21 -28.11 -33.73
C VAL A 222 -28.64 -28.41 -35.12
N LYS A 223 -29.49 -28.28 -36.15
CA LYS A 223 -29.05 -28.37 -37.56
C LYS A 223 -28.27 -27.11 -37.93
N ASP A 224 -28.92 -25.95 -37.80
CA ASP A 224 -28.38 -24.65 -38.17
C ASP A 224 -28.74 -23.60 -37.10
N ILE A 225 -27.85 -22.63 -36.84
CA ILE A 225 -28.14 -21.45 -35.99
C ILE A 225 -28.09 -20.19 -36.84
N VAL A 226 -29.10 -19.34 -36.67
CA VAL A 226 -29.10 -17.96 -37.14
C VAL A 226 -29.01 -17.03 -35.93
N THR A 227 -27.86 -16.42 -35.71
CA THR A 227 -27.64 -15.50 -34.58
C THR A 227 -27.69 -14.05 -35.04
N PHE A 228 -28.52 -13.24 -34.37
CA PHE A 228 -28.71 -11.83 -34.70
C PHE A 228 -27.87 -10.94 -33.77
N ILE A 229 -26.96 -10.18 -34.35
CA ILE A 229 -26.02 -9.31 -33.65
C ILE A 229 -26.25 -7.87 -34.09
N ARG A 230 -27.09 -7.13 -33.34
CA ARG A 230 -27.39 -5.73 -33.65
C ARG A 230 -26.24 -4.78 -33.36
N SER A 231 -25.45 -5.05 -32.32
CA SER A 231 -24.30 -4.22 -31.96
C SER A 231 -23.20 -5.10 -31.38
N PRO A 232 -21.95 -4.96 -31.84
CA PRO A 232 -20.85 -5.78 -31.34
C PRO A 232 -20.65 -5.60 -29.84
N THR A 233 -20.05 -6.60 -29.19
CA THR A 233 -19.72 -6.57 -27.77
C THR A 233 -18.37 -7.24 -27.54
N TRP A 234 -17.62 -6.76 -26.55
CA TRP A 234 -16.37 -7.38 -26.15
C TRP A 234 -16.64 -8.77 -25.56
N ILE A 235 -16.07 -9.79 -26.18
CA ILE A 235 -16.02 -11.16 -25.65
C ILE A 235 -14.60 -11.38 -25.13
N THR A 236 -14.40 -11.09 -23.85
CA THR A 236 -13.07 -11.07 -23.23
C THR A 236 -12.69 -12.43 -22.67
N ALA A 237 -11.41 -12.62 -22.35
CA ALA A 237 -10.99 -13.70 -21.47
C ALA A 237 -11.75 -13.67 -20.13
N GLY A 238 -11.85 -14.85 -19.50
CA GLY A 238 -12.51 -15.03 -18.23
C GLY A 238 -11.94 -14.13 -17.12
N PHE A 239 -12.72 -13.95 -16.06
CA PHE A 239 -12.25 -13.29 -14.84
C PHE A 239 -11.28 -14.21 -14.06
N ALA A 240 -10.34 -13.60 -13.33
CA ALA A 240 -9.30 -14.30 -12.59
C ALA A 240 -8.48 -15.26 -13.48
N GLN A 241 -7.95 -14.75 -14.59
CA GLN A 241 -7.33 -15.56 -15.65
C GLN A 241 -6.12 -16.36 -15.14
N SER A 242 -5.41 -15.83 -14.15
CA SER A 242 -4.29 -16.55 -13.51
C SER A 242 -4.72 -17.86 -12.83
N LYS A 243 -6.03 -18.04 -12.58
CA LYS A 243 -6.64 -19.20 -11.94
C LYS A 243 -7.58 -19.99 -12.86
N ALA A 244 -7.84 -19.51 -14.07
CA ALA A 244 -8.64 -20.20 -15.07
C ALA A 244 -7.84 -21.31 -15.75
N GLY A 245 -8.52 -22.15 -16.54
CA GLY A 245 -7.86 -23.16 -17.37
C GLY A 245 -7.02 -22.53 -18.50
N PRO A 246 -6.22 -23.33 -19.23
CA PRO A 246 -5.44 -22.86 -20.37
C PRO A 246 -6.29 -22.03 -21.34
N GLY A 247 -5.81 -20.86 -21.76
CA GLY A 247 -6.56 -19.94 -22.62
C GLY A 247 -7.77 -19.26 -21.95
N GLY A 248 -7.84 -19.26 -20.62
CA GLY A 248 -8.96 -18.70 -19.85
C GLY A 248 -10.21 -19.60 -19.86
N THR A 249 -10.05 -20.89 -20.14
CA THR A 249 -11.14 -21.85 -20.27
C THR A 249 -11.79 -22.17 -18.92
N ASN A 250 -13.07 -22.56 -18.97
CA ASN A 250 -13.75 -23.17 -17.84
C ASN A 250 -13.25 -24.61 -17.66
N PHE A 251 -12.95 -25.03 -16.43
CA PHE A 251 -12.45 -26.36 -16.12
C PHE A 251 -13.23 -26.98 -14.95
N GLU A 252 -13.11 -28.30 -14.82
CA GLU A 252 -13.67 -29.07 -13.70
C GLU A 252 -12.63 -29.23 -12.60
N PHE A 253 -13.01 -28.91 -11.35
CA PHE A 253 -12.15 -29.16 -10.20
C PHE A 253 -12.03 -30.66 -9.97
N SER A 254 -10.79 -31.13 -9.81
CA SER A 254 -10.56 -32.55 -9.50
C SER A 254 -11.07 -32.87 -8.09
N GLU A 255 -11.43 -34.13 -7.85
CA GLU A 255 -11.81 -34.58 -6.49
C GLU A 255 -10.68 -34.38 -5.48
N GLU A 256 -9.42 -34.39 -5.92
CA GLU A 256 -8.27 -34.03 -5.09
C GLU A 256 -8.33 -32.56 -4.65
N GLN A 257 -8.60 -31.63 -5.58
CA GLN A 257 -8.74 -30.21 -5.27
C GLN A 257 -9.92 -29.95 -4.34
N LYS A 258 -11.09 -30.54 -4.61
CA LYS A 258 -12.26 -30.41 -3.74
C LYS A 258 -11.99 -31.00 -2.36
N ARG A 259 -11.34 -32.16 -2.28
CA ARG A 259 -10.93 -32.77 -1.00
C ARG A 259 -9.98 -31.85 -0.23
N GLN A 260 -8.98 -31.26 -0.91
CA GLN A 260 -8.09 -30.29 -0.29
C GLN A 260 -8.86 -29.07 0.24
N PHE A 261 -9.83 -28.54 -0.51
CA PHE A 261 -10.62 -27.42 -0.05
C PHE A 261 -11.53 -27.76 1.14
N ARG A 262 -12.05 -28.99 1.21
CA ARG A 262 -12.81 -29.50 2.37
C ARG A 262 -11.92 -29.66 3.61
N GLU A 263 -10.75 -30.28 3.45
CA GLU A 263 -9.87 -30.67 4.57
C GLU A 263 -8.94 -29.54 5.03
N GLN A 264 -8.69 -28.52 4.20
CA GLN A 264 -7.73 -27.43 4.48
C GLN A 264 -8.37 -26.04 4.27
N PRO A 265 -9.14 -25.53 5.25
CA PRO A 265 -9.86 -24.27 5.13
C PRO A 265 -8.98 -23.04 4.83
N ASP A 266 -7.75 -23.00 5.35
CA ASP A 266 -6.81 -21.89 5.09
C ASP A 266 -6.34 -21.86 3.63
N VAL A 267 -6.13 -23.03 3.02
CA VAL A 267 -5.80 -23.16 1.59
C VAL A 267 -6.98 -22.67 0.75
N TYR A 268 -8.19 -23.09 1.12
CA TYR A 268 -9.38 -22.65 0.41
C TYR A 268 -9.62 -21.14 0.53
N MET A 269 -9.44 -20.58 1.73
CA MET A 269 -9.51 -19.13 1.97
C MET A 269 -8.46 -18.37 1.16
N LYS A 270 -7.22 -18.88 1.12
CA LYS A 270 -6.15 -18.29 0.31
C LYS A 270 -6.51 -18.28 -1.18
N TYR A 271 -7.01 -19.40 -1.72
CA TYR A 271 -7.47 -19.48 -3.11
C TYR A 271 -8.53 -18.42 -3.42
N ARG A 272 -9.57 -18.32 -2.58
CA ARG A 272 -10.65 -17.33 -2.73
C ARG A 272 -10.12 -15.89 -2.66
N LYS A 273 -9.20 -15.60 -1.73
CA LYS A 273 -8.56 -14.27 -1.61
C LYS A 273 -7.71 -13.92 -2.82
N GLU A 274 -6.99 -14.89 -3.40
CA GLU A 274 -6.22 -14.67 -4.62
C GLU A 274 -7.12 -14.32 -5.80
N VAL A 275 -8.25 -15.02 -5.96
CA VAL A 275 -9.27 -14.70 -6.97
C VAL A 275 -9.87 -13.30 -6.73
N GLU A 276 -10.29 -12.97 -5.50
CA GLU A 276 -10.82 -11.64 -5.17
C GLU A 276 -9.80 -10.53 -5.44
N ASN A 277 -8.52 -10.74 -5.10
CA ASN A 277 -7.46 -9.76 -5.30
C ASN A 277 -7.26 -9.44 -6.78
N GLU A 278 -7.33 -10.44 -7.66
CA GLU A 278 -7.28 -10.21 -9.10
C GLU A 278 -8.52 -9.44 -9.58
N LEU A 279 -9.73 -9.87 -9.18
CA LEU A 279 -10.99 -9.19 -9.52
C LEU A 279 -10.99 -7.71 -9.12
N ASN A 280 -10.50 -7.41 -7.92
CA ASN A 280 -10.47 -6.06 -7.36
C ASN A 280 -9.49 -5.13 -8.10
N ARG A 281 -8.33 -5.64 -8.52
CA ARG A 281 -7.33 -4.85 -9.25
C ARG A 281 -7.83 -4.43 -10.64
N ARG A 282 -8.77 -5.17 -11.24
CA ARG A 282 -9.30 -4.87 -12.59
C ARG A 282 -10.05 -3.55 -12.69
N PHE A 283 -10.39 -2.88 -11.58
CA PHE A 283 -11.00 -1.56 -11.65
C PHE A 283 -10.10 -0.53 -12.37
N SER A 284 -8.77 -0.67 -12.29
CA SER A 284 -7.85 0.22 -13.03
C SER A 284 -8.05 0.16 -14.55
N LEU A 285 -8.45 -1.00 -15.09
CA LEU A 285 -8.72 -1.18 -16.53
C LEU A 285 -9.94 -0.38 -17.01
N LEU A 286 -10.81 0.04 -16.09
CA LEU A 286 -12.02 0.80 -16.39
C LEU A 286 -11.77 2.30 -16.43
N MET A 287 -10.56 2.78 -16.14
CA MET A 287 -10.18 4.18 -16.32
C MET A 287 -9.78 4.40 -17.77
N LYS A 288 -10.53 5.23 -18.51
CA LYS A 288 -10.23 5.49 -19.93
C LYS A 288 -8.96 6.32 -20.08
N ASP A 289 -8.37 6.30 -21.27
CA ASP A 289 -7.17 7.06 -21.62
C ASP A 289 -5.93 6.72 -20.76
N THR A 290 -5.89 5.50 -20.19
CA THR A 290 -4.76 4.97 -19.41
C THR A 290 -3.99 3.88 -20.19
N PRO A 291 -2.70 3.65 -19.90
CA PRO A 291 -1.95 2.53 -20.47
C PRO A 291 -2.63 1.17 -20.21
N GLU A 292 -3.22 0.99 -19.04
CA GLU A 292 -3.93 -0.22 -18.64
C GLU A 292 -5.16 -0.49 -19.51
N GLN A 293 -5.95 0.55 -19.81
CA GLN A 293 -7.10 0.40 -20.70
C GLN A 293 -6.66 0.14 -22.15
N ALA A 294 -5.63 0.85 -22.62
CA ALA A 294 -5.09 0.64 -23.98
C ALA A 294 -4.59 -0.81 -24.15
N GLU A 295 -3.91 -1.34 -23.13
CA GLU A 295 -3.47 -2.73 -23.09
C GLU A 295 -4.65 -3.70 -23.03
N ALA A 296 -5.68 -3.41 -22.22
CA ALA A 296 -6.90 -4.24 -22.16
C ALA A 296 -7.62 -4.32 -23.51
N ARG A 297 -7.66 -3.21 -24.26
CA ARG A 297 -8.19 -3.18 -25.63
C ARG A 297 -7.36 -4.03 -26.57
N ARG A 298 -6.04 -3.78 -26.64
CA ARG A 298 -5.11 -4.52 -27.50
C ARG A 298 -5.17 -6.03 -27.24
N TYR A 299 -5.18 -6.42 -25.96
CA TYR A 299 -5.31 -7.82 -25.56
C TYR A 299 -6.64 -8.43 -26.03
N SER A 300 -7.75 -7.73 -25.81
CA SER A 300 -9.09 -8.21 -26.21
C SER A 300 -9.25 -8.32 -27.73
N GLU A 301 -8.71 -7.38 -28.50
CA GLU A 301 -8.71 -7.43 -29.97
C GLU A 301 -7.94 -8.65 -30.49
N ASN A 302 -6.75 -8.89 -29.96
CA ASN A 302 -5.93 -10.04 -30.33
C ASN A 302 -6.62 -11.37 -29.99
N GLU A 303 -7.17 -11.50 -28.78
CA GLU A 303 -7.90 -12.70 -28.35
C GLU A 303 -9.13 -12.97 -29.23
N MET A 304 -9.91 -11.93 -29.54
CA MET A 304 -11.07 -12.07 -30.42
C MET A 304 -10.66 -12.45 -31.84
N ALA A 305 -9.60 -11.86 -32.38
CA ALA A 305 -9.06 -12.21 -33.70
C ALA A 305 -8.61 -13.67 -33.79
N LEU A 306 -7.90 -14.15 -32.77
CA LEU A 306 -7.47 -15.54 -32.68
C LEU A 306 -8.66 -16.51 -32.64
N LYS A 307 -9.66 -16.26 -31.79
CA LYS A 307 -10.84 -17.14 -31.64
C LYS A 307 -11.77 -17.12 -32.84
N LEU A 308 -11.82 -16.01 -33.57
CA LEU A 308 -12.54 -15.89 -34.85
C LEU A 308 -11.73 -16.41 -36.05
N LYS A 309 -10.59 -17.07 -35.83
CA LYS A 309 -9.70 -17.62 -36.87
C LYS A 309 -9.28 -16.58 -37.92
N ASN A 310 -9.15 -15.32 -37.51
CA ASN A 310 -8.85 -14.18 -38.39
C ASN A 310 -9.83 -14.03 -39.58
N ASN A 311 -11.09 -14.46 -39.44
CA ASN A 311 -12.11 -14.24 -40.45
C ASN A 311 -12.43 -12.74 -40.57
N LYS A 312 -12.08 -12.13 -41.71
CA LYS A 312 -12.21 -10.68 -41.94
C LYS A 312 -13.63 -10.15 -41.76
N GLU A 313 -14.62 -10.85 -42.32
CA GLU A 313 -16.03 -10.43 -42.24
C GLU A 313 -16.55 -10.45 -40.80
N LEU A 314 -16.20 -11.50 -40.04
CA LEU A 314 -16.58 -11.58 -38.63
C LEU A 314 -15.84 -10.56 -37.78
N LEU A 315 -14.57 -10.27 -38.06
CA LEU A 315 -13.81 -9.26 -37.32
C LEU A 315 -14.41 -7.87 -37.49
N GLU A 316 -14.77 -7.49 -38.71
CA GLU A 316 -15.44 -6.22 -39.00
C GLU A 316 -16.80 -6.11 -38.28
N LYS A 317 -17.54 -7.22 -38.16
CA LYS A 317 -18.84 -7.26 -37.48
C LYS A 317 -18.76 -7.34 -35.95
N MET A 318 -17.68 -7.90 -35.39
CA MET A 318 -17.61 -8.27 -33.97
C MET A 318 -16.69 -7.40 -33.12
N ILE A 319 -15.65 -6.79 -33.68
CA ILE A 319 -14.72 -5.95 -32.92
C ILE A 319 -15.38 -4.58 -32.64
N PRO A 320 -15.67 -4.23 -31.37
CA PRO A 320 -16.26 -2.95 -31.04
C PRO A 320 -15.26 -1.79 -31.18
N ASP A 321 -15.78 -0.58 -31.45
CA ASP A 321 -15.00 0.65 -31.51
C ASP A 321 -14.87 1.38 -30.15
N PHE A 322 -15.74 1.03 -29.20
CA PHE A 322 -15.78 1.58 -27.84
C PHE A 322 -14.85 0.85 -26.86
N ALA A 323 -14.55 1.48 -25.72
CA ALA A 323 -13.61 0.96 -24.72
C ALA A 323 -14.05 -0.38 -24.11
N VAL A 324 -13.09 -1.27 -23.86
CA VAL A 324 -13.30 -2.49 -23.06
C VAL A 324 -13.83 -2.10 -21.68
N GLY A 325 -14.93 -2.73 -21.27
CA GLY A 325 -15.61 -2.42 -20.02
C GLY A 325 -16.78 -1.46 -20.13
N CYS A 326 -17.02 -0.82 -21.29
CA CYS A 326 -18.23 0.01 -21.49
C CYS A 326 -19.55 -0.75 -21.26
N ARG A 327 -19.51 -2.05 -21.55
CA ARG A 327 -20.46 -3.05 -21.06
C ARG A 327 -19.72 -3.99 -20.12
N ARG A 328 -20.45 -4.66 -19.22
CA ARG A 328 -19.87 -5.72 -18.39
C ARG A 328 -19.21 -6.77 -19.30
N PRO A 329 -17.90 -7.01 -19.18
CA PRO A 329 -17.23 -8.03 -19.98
C PRO A 329 -17.87 -9.39 -19.71
N THR A 330 -18.20 -10.14 -20.76
CA THR A 330 -18.84 -11.45 -20.65
C THR A 330 -17.82 -12.52 -21.05
N PRO A 331 -17.46 -13.47 -20.16
CA PRO A 331 -16.71 -14.65 -20.53
C PRO A 331 -17.51 -15.48 -21.54
N GLY A 332 -17.14 -15.42 -22.82
CA GLY A 332 -17.85 -16.11 -23.90
C GLY A 332 -17.14 -17.41 -24.30
N ASN A 333 -17.03 -18.36 -23.38
CA ASN A 333 -16.38 -19.65 -23.63
C ASN A 333 -17.06 -20.37 -24.80
N GLY A 334 -16.34 -20.56 -25.90
CA GLY A 334 -16.83 -21.23 -27.10
C GLY A 334 -17.71 -20.38 -28.01
N TYR A 335 -18.08 -19.14 -27.63
CA TYR A 335 -19.00 -18.33 -28.42
C TYR A 335 -18.37 -17.84 -29.73
N LEU A 336 -17.17 -17.26 -29.67
CA LEU A 336 -16.48 -16.77 -30.87
C LEU A 336 -16.14 -17.93 -31.81
N GLU A 337 -15.72 -19.06 -31.25
CA GLU A 337 -15.45 -20.28 -31.99
C GLU A 337 -16.72 -20.79 -32.70
N ALA A 338 -17.87 -20.76 -32.02
CA ALA A 338 -19.17 -21.13 -32.59
C ALA A 338 -19.56 -20.25 -33.79
N LEU A 339 -19.24 -18.95 -33.77
CA LEU A 339 -19.50 -18.07 -34.92
C LEU A 339 -18.71 -18.45 -36.17
N THR A 340 -17.64 -19.25 -36.03
CA THR A 340 -16.84 -19.75 -37.16
C THR A 340 -17.31 -21.11 -37.71
N SER A 341 -18.31 -21.72 -37.07
CA SER A 341 -18.83 -23.02 -37.47
C SER A 341 -19.66 -22.93 -38.75
N ALA A 342 -19.56 -23.96 -39.60
CA ALA A 342 -20.21 -23.98 -40.91
C ALA A 342 -21.76 -23.91 -40.84
N ASN A 343 -22.34 -24.33 -39.73
CA ASN A 343 -23.79 -24.33 -39.48
C ASN A 343 -24.25 -23.14 -38.61
N VAL A 344 -23.45 -22.07 -38.52
CA VAL A 344 -23.83 -20.82 -37.84
C VAL A 344 -23.77 -19.66 -38.81
N ARG A 345 -24.90 -18.95 -38.95
CA ARG A 345 -25.01 -17.72 -39.73
C ARG A 345 -25.12 -16.51 -38.80
N VAL A 346 -24.22 -15.55 -38.95
CA VAL A 346 -24.26 -14.26 -38.26
C VAL A 346 -25.01 -13.24 -39.10
N VAL A 347 -26.12 -12.73 -38.57
CA VAL A 347 -26.97 -11.71 -39.23
C VAL A 347 -26.85 -10.39 -38.46
N THR A 348 -26.48 -9.33 -39.19
CA THR A 348 -26.37 -7.96 -38.66
C THR A 348 -27.45 -7.02 -39.23
N ASP A 349 -28.21 -7.49 -40.23
CA ASP A 349 -29.29 -6.75 -40.86
C ASP A 349 -30.49 -6.55 -39.91
N GLU A 350 -31.25 -5.49 -40.14
CA GLU A 350 -32.44 -5.18 -39.34
C GLU A 350 -33.61 -6.13 -39.68
N ILE A 351 -34.31 -6.58 -38.63
CA ILE A 351 -35.56 -7.34 -38.77
C ILE A 351 -36.69 -6.38 -39.15
N GLN A 352 -37.45 -6.69 -40.19
CA GLN A 352 -38.65 -5.95 -40.59
C GLN A 352 -39.86 -6.37 -39.75
N ASN A 353 -40.18 -7.66 -39.77
CA ASN A 353 -41.29 -8.27 -39.04
C ASN A 353 -41.08 -9.79 -38.96
N ILE A 354 -41.86 -10.44 -38.10
CA ILE A 354 -41.94 -11.91 -38.04
C ILE A 354 -43.17 -12.36 -38.82
N VAL A 355 -43.04 -13.50 -39.50
CA VAL A 355 -44.10 -14.19 -40.26
C VAL A 355 -44.23 -15.63 -39.75
N PRO A 356 -45.32 -16.37 -40.07
CA PRO A 356 -45.56 -17.71 -39.52
C PRO A 356 -44.38 -18.68 -39.63
N GLU A 357 -43.68 -18.66 -40.76
CA GLU A 357 -42.58 -19.57 -41.09
C GLU A 357 -41.17 -19.06 -40.74
N GLY A 358 -41.01 -17.81 -40.26
CA GLY A 358 -39.68 -17.28 -39.95
C GLY A 358 -39.57 -15.76 -39.81
N ILE A 359 -38.36 -15.25 -40.08
CA ILE A 359 -37.95 -13.87 -39.81
C ILE A 359 -37.70 -13.14 -41.14
N MET A 360 -38.45 -12.06 -41.40
CA MET A 360 -38.26 -11.21 -42.57
C MET A 360 -37.23 -10.11 -42.26
N LEU A 361 -36.14 -10.06 -43.03
CA LEU A 361 -35.16 -8.98 -42.96
C LEU A 361 -35.61 -7.78 -43.79
N LYS A 362 -35.15 -6.58 -43.45
CA LYS A 362 -35.35 -5.38 -44.28
C LYS A 362 -34.71 -5.47 -45.67
N THR A 363 -33.77 -6.40 -45.86
CA THR A 363 -33.18 -6.72 -47.17
C THR A 363 -34.17 -7.44 -48.11
N GLY A 364 -35.31 -7.90 -47.59
CA GLY A 364 -36.30 -8.72 -48.31
C GLY A 364 -36.05 -10.22 -48.20
N GLU A 365 -35.01 -10.65 -47.50
CA GLU A 365 -34.73 -12.07 -47.27
C GLU A 365 -35.62 -12.65 -46.16
N LEU A 366 -36.25 -13.79 -46.43
CA LEU A 366 -36.97 -14.59 -45.45
C LEU A 366 -36.08 -15.70 -44.90
N LEU A 367 -35.75 -15.60 -43.60
CA LEU A 367 -35.03 -16.63 -42.87
C LEU A 367 -36.01 -17.61 -42.25
N LYS A 368 -36.17 -18.78 -42.87
CA LYS A 368 -37.02 -19.87 -42.34
C LYS A 368 -36.33 -20.53 -41.15
N VAL A 369 -37.02 -20.58 -40.01
CA VAL A 369 -36.51 -21.14 -38.76
C VAL A 369 -37.60 -21.93 -38.05
N ASP A 370 -37.20 -22.98 -37.32
CA ASP A 370 -38.12 -23.84 -36.58
C ASP A 370 -38.39 -23.30 -35.16
N ILE A 371 -37.38 -22.69 -34.54
CA ILE A 371 -37.42 -22.18 -33.16
C ILE A 371 -36.87 -20.76 -33.12
N PHE A 372 -37.51 -19.88 -32.35
CA PHE A 372 -37.05 -18.51 -32.16
C PHE A 372 -36.81 -18.18 -30.67
N VAL A 373 -35.54 -17.93 -30.33
CA VAL A 373 -35.09 -17.59 -28.98
C VAL A 373 -34.76 -16.10 -28.88
N CYS A 374 -35.49 -15.38 -28.03
CA CYS A 374 -35.22 -13.99 -27.67
C CYS A 374 -34.29 -13.94 -26.45
N ALA A 375 -33.03 -13.58 -26.66
CA ALA A 375 -32.02 -13.33 -25.62
C ALA A 375 -31.87 -11.82 -25.38
N THR A 376 -32.99 -11.14 -25.18
CA THR A 376 -33.12 -9.67 -25.26
C THR A 376 -32.90 -8.93 -23.93
N GLY A 377 -32.66 -9.66 -22.84
CA GLY A 377 -32.31 -9.11 -21.54
C GLY A 377 -33.52 -8.77 -20.67
N PHE A 378 -33.42 -7.70 -19.90
CA PHE A 378 -34.33 -7.34 -18.82
C PHE A 378 -34.77 -5.87 -18.93
N ASP A 379 -35.82 -5.50 -18.22
CA ASP A 379 -36.16 -4.11 -17.92
C ASP A 379 -35.12 -3.53 -16.95
N ILE A 380 -34.52 -2.43 -17.36
CA ILE A 380 -33.34 -1.79 -16.77
C ILE A 380 -33.63 -0.34 -16.35
N SER A 381 -34.92 0.01 -16.28
CA SER A 381 -35.40 1.35 -15.89
C SER A 381 -35.22 1.65 -14.40
N PHE A 382 -34.98 0.63 -13.57
CA PHE A 382 -35.06 0.69 -12.10
C PHE A 382 -36.45 1.04 -11.53
N CYS A 383 -37.44 1.33 -12.36
CA CYS A 383 -38.80 1.61 -11.90
C CYS A 383 -39.38 0.38 -11.18
N PRO A 384 -40.05 0.56 -10.03
CA PRO A 384 -40.73 -0.53 -9.34
C PRO A 384 -41.77 -1.24 -10.20
N ARG A 385 -41.95 -2.54 -9.96
CA ARG A 385 -42.88 -3.40 -10.72
C ARG A 385 -44.33 -3.27 -10.29
N PHE A 386 -44.55 -2.65 -9.15
CA PHE A 386 -45.84 -2.44 -8.54
C PHE A 386 -45.90 -0.99 -8.04
N PRO A 387 -47.11 -0.44 -7.83
CA PRO A 387 -47.26 0.90 -7.25
C PRO A 387 -46.56 0.99 -5.89
N LEU A 388 -45.49 1.78 -5.82
CA LEU A 388 -44.77 2.09 -4.60
C LEU A 388 -44.91 3.58 -4.34
N VAL A 389 -45.75 3.93 -3.37
CA VAL A 389 -46.19 5.29 -3.08
C VAL A 389 -45.63 5.73 -1.73
N GLY A 390 -44.76 6.73 -1.73
CA GLY A 390 -44.09 7.28 -0.56
C GLY A 390 -44.83 8.46 0.07
N ARG A 391 -44.08 9.27 0.81
CA ARG A 391 -44.57 10.49 1.46
C ARG A 391 -45.15 11.47 0.44
N ASN A 392 -46.21 12.17 0.83
CA ASN A 392 -46.94 13.14 -0.02
C ASN A 392 -47.44 12.51 -1.34
N GLU A 393 -47.88 11.25 -1.28
CA GLU A 393 -48.42 10.49 -2.42
C GLU A 393 -47.47 10.36 -3.62
N ARG A 394 -46.16 10.50 -3.39
CA ARG A 394 -45.16 10.40 -4.47
C ARG A 394 -44.97 8.96 -4.94
N SER A 395 -45.17 8.71 -6.22
CA SER A 395 -44.85 7.44 -6.88
C SER A 395 -43.35 7.34 -7.16
N LEU A 396 -42.70 6.24 -6.76
CA LEU A 396 -41.27 6.04 -7.06
C LEU A 396 -41.05 5.82 -8.56
N SER A 397 -42.00 5.15 -9.22
CA SER A 397 -41.95 4.96 -10.68
C SER A 397 -41.94 6.31 -11.40
N ASP A 398 -42.77 7.26 -10.97
CA ASP A 398 -42.84 8.59 -11.58
C ASP A 398 -41.54 9.35 -11.32
N GLN A 399 -41.00 9.28 -10.09
CA GLN A 399 -39.74 9.92 -9.71
C GLN A 399 -38.54 9.37 -10.52
N TRP A 400 -38.58 8.11 -10.96
CA TRP A 400 -37.46 7.44 -11.62
C TRP A 400 -37.63 7.21 -13.12
N THR A 401 -38.79 7.53 -13.69
CA THR A 401 -39.10 7.33 -15.12
C THR A 401 -38.06 8.02 -16.03
N GLU A 402 -37.69 9.25 -15.72
CA GLU A 402 -36.70 10.00 -16.50
C GLU A 402 -35.26 9.68 -16.08
N LYS A 403 -34.98 9.79 -14.77
CA LYS A 403 -33.64 9.59 -14.20
C LYS A 403 -33.75 8.92 -12.84
N PRO A 404 -33.38 7.64 -12.70
CA PRO A 404 -33.41 6.97 -11.41
C PRO A 404 -32.27 7.48 -10.52
N GLU A 405 -32.63 8.06 -9.38
CA GLU A 405 -31.69 8.63 -8.40
C GLU A 405 -31.92 8.03 -7.01
N ALA A 406 -30.85 7.50 -6.42
CA ALA A 406 -30.88 6.89 -5.10
C ALA A 406 -29.71 7.39 -4.24
N TYR A 407 -29.87 7.34 -2.93
CA TYR A 407 -28.80 7.57 -1.96
C TYR A 407 -28.00 6.28 -1.78
N LEU A 408 -26.73 6.32 -2.20
CA LEU A 408 -25.74 5.23 -2.07
C LEU A 408 -26.19 3.87 -2.62
N SER A 409 -27.17 3.83 -3.53
CA SER A 409 -27.87 2.64 -4.03
C SER A 409 -28.77 1.89 -3.04
N LEU A 410 -28.99 2.47 -1.84
CA LEU A 410 -29.66 1.79 -0.73
C LEU A 410 -31.00 2.40 -0.34
N ALA A 411 -31.23 3.70 -0.58
CA ALA A 411 -32.45 4.41 -0.17
C ALA A 411 -32.91 5.43 -1.23
N ALA A 412 -34.18 5.81 -1.20
CA ALA A 412 -34.77 6.80 -2.11
C ALA A 412 -35.33 8.00 -1.35
N GLU A 413 -35.20 9.19 -1.94
CA GLU A 413 -35.84 10.41 -1.42
C GLU A 413 -37.36 10.26 -1.41
N ASN A 414 -38.04 10.67 -0.33
CA ASN A 414 -39.50 10.58 -0.13
C ASN A 414 -40.05 9.18 0.17
N PHE A 415 -39.20 8.18 0.39
CA PHE A 415 -39.62 6.82 0.75
C PHE A 415 -39.05 6.45 2.12
N PRO A 416 -39.66 6.93 3.23
CA PRO A 416 -39.14 6.67 4.56
C PRO A 416 -39.16 5.16 4.88
N ASN A 417 -38.16 4.71 5.62
CA ASN A 417 -38.02 3.30 6.04
C ASN A 417 -38.00 2.27 4.89
N TYR A 418 -37.82 2.73 3.65
CA TYR A 418 -37.67 1.88 2.47
C TYR A 418 -36.20 1.79 2.09
N PHE A 419 -35.67 0.57 2.10
CA PHE A 419 -34.32 0.28 1.65
C PHE A 419 -34.36 -0.73 0.51
N MET A 420 -33.33 -0.74 -0.32
CA MET A 420 -33.22 -1.67 -1.44
C MET A 420 -31.81 -2.21 -1.58
N PHE A 421 -31.74 -3.41 -2.14
CA PHE A 421 -30.50 -4.01 -2.62
C PHE A 421 -30.31 -3.70 -4.10
N LEU A 422 -29.07 -3.33 -4.47
CA LEU A 422 -28.68 -3.08 -5.86
C LEU A 422 -29.55 -2.02 -6.56
N GLY A 423 -29.89 -0.94 -5.85
CA GLY A 423 -30.58 0.20 -6.44
C GLY A 423 -29.74 0.94 -7.49
N PRO A 424 -30.25 2.06 -8.03
CA PRO A 424 -29.50 2.91 -8.93
C PRO A 424 -28.11 3.23 -8.36
N ASN A 425 -27.10 3.18 -9.23
CA ASN A 425 -25.70 3.47 -8.89
C ASN A 425 -25.01 2.46 -7.95
N ALA A 426 -25.46 1.20 -7.92
CA ALA A 426 -24.78 0.13 -7.18
C ALA A 426 -23.41 -0.24 -7.80
N PRO A 427 -22.42 -0.75 -7.04
CA PRO A 427 -21.09 -1.09 -7.55
C PRO A 427 -21.04 -2.42 -8.33
N ILE A 428 -22.02 -2.69 -9.19
CA ILE A 428 -22.20 -3.95 -9.94
C ILE A 428 -21.35 -4.04 -11.21
N GLY A 429 -20.62 -2.97 -11.57
CA GLY A 429 -19.84 -2.90 -12.81
C GLY A 429 -18.57 -3.76 -12.82
N HIS A 430 -18.07 -4.17 -11.65
CA HIS A 430 -16.86 -5.00 -11.54
C HIS A 430 -16.86 -5.83 -10.24
N GLY A 431 -16.47 -7.10 -10.36
CA GLY A 431 -16.44 -8.05 -9.25
C GLY A 431 -17.77 -8.74 -8.95
N SER A 432 -17.78 -9.49 -7.85
CA SER A 432 -18.91 -10.30 -7.35
C SER A 432 -19.97 -9.45 -6.66
N VAL A 433 -21.23 -9.78 -6.93
CA VAL A 433 -22.39 -9.14 -6.32
C VAL A 433 -22.62 -9.60 -4.88
N ILE A 434 -22.20 -10.82 -4.53
CA ILE A 434 -22.52 -11.38 -3.21
C ILE A 434 -21.93 -10.53 -2.07
N PRO A 435 -20.65 -10.12 -2.10
CA PRO A 435 -20.12 -9.20 -1.08
C PRO A 435 -20.82 -7.83 -1.05
N ILE A 436 -21.35 -7.36 -2.19
CA ILE A 436 -22.12 -6.10 -2.24
C ILE A 436 -23.41 -6.24 -1.43
N LEU A 437 -24.13 -7.36 -1.59
CA LEU A 437 -25.34 -7.66 -0.82
C LEU A 437 -25.05 -7.78 0.69
N GLU A 438 -23.90 -8.36 1.05
CA GLU A 438 -23.48 -8.49 2.45
C GLU A 438 -23.18 -7.13 3.09
N HIS A 439 -22.47 -6.23 2.40
CA HIS A 439 -22.21 -4.89 2.90
C HIS A 439 -23.48 -4.01 2.95
N ALA A 440 -24.37 -4.14 1.96
CA ALA A 440 -25.69 -3.52 2.04
C ALA A 440 -26.50 -4.01 3.26
N THR A 441 -26.46 -5.31 3.55
CA THR A 441 -27.13 -5.90 4.71
C THR A 441 -26.58 -5.35 6.03
N LYS A 442 -25.25 -5.26 6.17
CA LYS A 442 -24.60 -4.66 7.34
C LYS A 442 -25.08 -3.22 7.56
N TYR A 443 -25.12 -2.42 6.49
CA TYR A 443 -25.60 -1.04 6.56
C TYR A 443 -27.07 -0.97 7.03
N ILE A 444 -27.96 -1.75 6.40
CA ILE A 444 -29.39 -1.77 6.74
C ILE A 444 -29.59 -2.21 8.20
N ILE A 445 -28.90 -3.26 8.66
CA ILE A 445 -29.00 -3.72 10.06
C ILE A 445 -28.53 -2.65 11.04
N ASN A 446 -27.43 -1.94 10.77
CA ASN A 446 -26.97 -0.85 11.63
C ASN A 446 -27.99 0.28 11.73
N VAL A 447 -28.66 0.62 10.62
CA VAL A 447 -29.77 1.57 10.61
C VAL A 447 -30.94 1.05 11.46
N LEU A 448 -31.36 -0.21 11.27
CA LEU A 448 -32.47 -0.79 12.03
C LEU A 448 -32.19 -0.85 13.53
N LYS A 449 -30.96 -1.21 13.93
CA LYS A 449 -30.52 -1.19 15.34
C LYS A 449 -30.58 0.21 15.94
N LYS A 450 -30.10 1.22 15.21
CA LYS A 450 -30.19 2.62 15.64
C LYS A 450 -31.66 3.03 15.83
N VAL A 451 -32.52 2.63 14.91
CA VAL A 451 -33.96 2.93 14.99
C VAL A 451 -34.62 2.24 16.17
N GLN A 452 -34.25 0.98 16.45
CA GLN A 452 -34.78 0.22 17.57
C GLN A 452 -34.42 0.84 18.92
N THR A 453 -33.19 1.30 19.07
CA THR A 453 -32.60 1.71 20.36
C THR A 453 -32.71 3.20 20.64
N GLN A 454 -33.01 4.03 19.63
CA GLN A 454 -33.11 5.49 19.78
C GLN A 454 -34.53 6.04 19.60
N ASN A 455 -35.53 5.15 19.67
CA ASN A 455 -36.95 5.49 19.54
C ASN A 455 -37.28 6.34 18.30
N ILE A 456 -36.57 6.06 17.19
CA ILE A 456 -36.81 6.70 15.90
C ILE A 456 -38.03 6.01 15.28
N LYS A 457 -38.96 6.81 14.78
CA LYS A 457 -40.19 6.37 14.14
C LYS A 457 -39.96 6.12 12.65
N SER A 458 -39.37 7.09 11.97
CA SER A 458 -39.01 6.96 10.56
C SER A 458 -37.75 7.73 10.21
N LEU A 459 -37.09 7.32 9.13
CA LEU A 459 -36.01 8.06 8.51
C LEU A 459 -36.08 7.99 6.98
N ALA A 460 -35.67 9.07 6.33
CA ALA A 460 -35.49 9.16 4.88
C ALA A 460 -34.23 9.98 4.56
N PRO A 461 -33.51 9.68 3.47
CA PRO A 461 -32.37 10.50 3.07
C PRO A 461 -32.85 11.91 2.70
N GLN A 462 -32.07 12.92 3.08
CA GLN A 462 -32.33 14.31 2.72
C GLN A 462 -32.23 14.48 1.20
N ALA A 463 -33.13 15.28 0.61
CA ALA A 463 -33.12 15.56 -0.83
C ALA A 463 -31.75 16.10 -1.31
N ARG A 464 -31.11 16.95 -0.51
CA ARG A 464 -29.76 17.47 -0.81
C ARG A 464 -28.71 16.35 -0.88
N ALA A 465 -28.74 15.37 0.02
CA ALA A 465 -27.76 14.28 0.05
C ALA A 465 -27.93 13.35 -1.15
N VAL A 466 -29.18 13.09 -1.56
CA VAL A 466 -29.48 12.33 -2.78
C VAL A 466 -28.95 13.08 -4.00
N ARG A 467 -29.23 14.39 -4.10
CA ARG A 467 -28.77 15.24 -5.20
C ARG A 467 -27.24 15.33 -5.26
N ASP A 468 -26.58 15.70 -4.17
CA ASP A 468 -25.12 15.87 -4.10
C ASP A 468 -24.39 14.58 -4.53
N PHE A 469 -24.90 13.41 -4.10
CA PHE A 469 -24.37 12.13 -4.54
C PHE A 469 -24.57 11.92 -6.04
N ASN A 470 -25.78 12.15 -6.57
CA ASN A 470 -26.09 11.92 -7.98
C ASN A 470 -25.47 12.95 -8.94
N ASP A 471 -25.12 14.15 -8.46
CA ASP A 471 -24.36 15.17 -9.19
C ASP A 471 -22.88 14.79 -9.33
N HIS A 472 -22.32 14.10 -8.32
CA HIS A 472 -20.95 13.60 -8.37
C HIS A 472 -20.74 12.52 -9.44
N ILE A 473 -21.75 11.68 -9.67
CA ILE A 473 -21.67 10.50 -10.56
C ILE A 473 -21.25 10.87 -11.97
N PRO A 474 -21.98 11.72 -12.73
CA PRO A 474 -21.62 12.01 -14.11
C PRO A 474 -20.21 12.60 -14.24
N VAL A 475 -19.80 13.47 -13.30
CA VAL A 475 -18.47 14.09 -13.27
C VAL A 475 -17.37 13.03 -13.11
N PHE A 476 -17.55 12.07 -12.21
CA PHE A 476 -16.58 10.98 -12.06
C PHE A 476 -16.59 10.06 -13.29
N MET A 477 -17.78 9.71 -13.78
CA MET A 477 -17.97 8.73 -14.85
C MET A 477 -17.29 9.14 -16.15
N GLU A 478 -17.12 10.44 -16.43
CA GLU A 478 -16.37 10.94 -17.58
C GLU A 478 -14.96 10.33 -17.71
N ARG A 479 -14.35 9.94 -16.58
CA ARG A 479 -13.00 9.37 -16.53
C ARG A 479 -12.96 7.87 -16.82
N THR A 480 -14.12 7.25 -17.03
CA THR A 480 -14.26 5.79 -17.09
C THR A 480 -14.59 5.29 -18.50
N ALA A 481 -14.24 4.04 -18.78
CA ALA A 481 -14.63 3.32 -19.99
C ALA A 481 -16.15 3.21 -20.14
N TRP A 482 -16.90 3.24 -19.03
CA TRP A 482 -18.38 3.25 -19.02
C TRP A 482 -18.96 4.46 -19.74
N SER A 483 -18.26 5.60 -19.75
CA SER A 483 -18.71 6.81 -20.45
C SER A 483 -18.55 6.75 -21.98
N THR A 484 -17.77 5.82 -22.52
CA THR A 484 -17.53 5.74 -23.98
C THR A 484 -18.81 5.41 -24.75
N LYS A 485 -18.84 5.77 -26.04
CA LYS A 485 -20.05 5.68 -26.89
C LYS A 485 -20.42 4.23 -27.18
N CYS A 486 -21.12 3.58 -26.26
CA CYS A 486 -21.66 2.25 -26.45
C CYS A 486 -23.09 2.17 -25.94
N ARG A 487 -23.94 1.46 -26.69
CA ARG A 487 -25.30 1.15 -26.23
C ARG A 487 -25.21 0.17 -25.05
N SER A 488 -25.48 0.59 -23.82
CA SER A 488 -25.29 -0.25 -22.63
C SER A 488 -26.52 -0.20 -21.73
N TRP A 489 -26.79 -1.31 -21.03
CA TRP A 489 -27.82 -1.31 -20.00
C TRP A 489 -27.44 -0.43 -18.80
N PHE A 490 -26.13 -0.17 -18.60
CA PHE A 490 -25.66 0.83 -17.65
C PHE A 490 -26.20 2.24 -17.95
N LYS A 491 -26.62 2.50 -19.20
CA LYS A 491 -27.15 3.77 -19.72
C LYS A 491 -28.62 3.65 -20.14
N ASN A 492 -29.38 2.79 -19.47
CA ASN A 492 -30.77 2.48 -19.81
C ASN A 492 -30.99 2.11 -21.30
N GLY A 493 -30.02 1.41 -21.91
CA GLY A 493 -30.11 0.95 -23.29
C GLY A 493 -29.84 2.02 -24.35
N THR A 494 -29.31 3.18 -23.98
CA THR A 494 -28.89 4.27 -24.87
C THR A 494 -27.36 4.28 -25.09
N ILE A 495 -26.87 5.04 -26.08
CA ILE A 495 -25.44 5.15 -26.40
C ILE A 495 -24.75 6.19 -25.51
N ASP A 496 -25.35 7.37 -25.39
CA ASP A 496 -24.77 8.54 -24.72
C ASP A 496 -25.60 9.01 -23.51
N GLY A 497 -26.60 8.24 -23.08
CA GLY A 497 -27.41 8.58 -21.91
C GLY A 497 -26.64 8.45 -20.59
N PRO A 498 -27.23 8.96 -19.50
CA PRO A 498 -26.60 8.94 -18.18
C PRO A 498 -26.34 7.51 -17.71
N ILE A 499 -25.23 7.31 -17.00
CA ILE A 499 -24.93 6.04 -16.34
C ILE A 499 -25.74 5.98 -15.05
N THR A 500 -26.68 5.04 -14.98
CA THR A 500 -27.65 4.92 -13.88
C THR A 500 -27.43 3.70 -12.99
N ALA A 501 -26.60 2.76 -13.45
CA ALA A 501 -26.46 1.45 -12.80
C ALA A 501 -25.17 1.28 -12.00
N LEU A 502 -24.27 2.27 -11.97
CA LEU A 502 -22.89 2.09 -11.50
C LEU A 502 -22.46 3.14 -10.47
N HIS A 503 -21.78 2.66 -9.42
CA HIS A 503 -21.15 3.52 -8.42
C HIS A 503 -19.95 4.29 -9.02
N PRO A 504 -19.74 5.59 -8.69
CA PRO A 504 -18.58 6.38 -9.11
C PRO A 504 -17.29 5.97 -8.36
N GLY A 505 -16.85 4.73 -8.55
CA GLY A 505 -15.68 4.18 -7.89
C GLY A 505 -15.63 2.66 -7.91
N SER A 506 -14.62 2.10 -7.24
CA SER A 506 -14.51 0.65 -7.09
C SER A 506 -15.54 0.10 -6.10
N ARG A 507 -15.80 -1.22 -6.10
CA ARG A 507 -16.65 -1.85 -5.08
C ARG A 507 -16.01 -1.79 -3.70
N ILE A 508 -14.68 -1.83 -3.62
CA ILE A 508 -13.95 -1.62 -2.36
C ILE A 508 -14.14 -0.18 -1.87
N HIS A 509 -14.11 0.80 -2.77
CA HIS A 509 -14.42 2.19 -2.43
C HIS A 509 -15.83 2.30 -1.86
N TRP A 510 -16.82 1.62 -2.46
CA TRP A 510 -18.18 1.59 -1.93
C TRP A 510 -18.26 0.85 -0.58
N PHE A 511 -17.57 -0.28 -0.39
CA PHE A 511 -17.51 -0.97 0.92
C PHE A 511 -16.97 -0.06 2.01
N HIS A 512 -15.84 0.60 1.75
CA HIS A 512 -15.22 1.53 2.69
C HIS A 512 -16.11 2.73 3.00
N MET A 513 -16.84 3.24 2.00
CA MET A 513 -17.83 4.31 2.20
C MET A 513 -18.98 3.88 3.14
N LEU A 514 -19.31 2.59 3.20
CA LEU A 514 -20.40 2.06 4.03
C LEU A 514 -19.98 1.57 5.42
N ASP A 515 -18.68 1.42 5.69
CA ASP A 515 -18.19 1.03 7.03
C ASP A 515 -18.70 2.01 8.11
N ASP A 516 -18.89 3.26 7.69
CA ASP A 516 -19.23 4.39 8.53
C ASP A 516 -20.51 5.10 8.06
N PRO A 517 -21.71 4.61 8.44
CA PRO A 517 -22.97 5.22 7.99
C PRO A 517 -23.04 6.71 8.36
N ARG A 518 -23.25 7.54 7.33
CA ARG A 518 -23.43 8.99 7.45
C ARG A 518 -24.84 9.33 7.90
N TYR A 519 -25.12 9.13 9.18
CA TYR A 519 -26.43 9.38 9.79
C TYR A 519 -26.89 10.84 9.66
N GLU A 520 -25.98 11.79 9.46
CA GLU A 520 -26.27 13.21 9.22
C GLU A 520 -26.96 13.50 7.87
N ASP A 521 -26.91 12.55 6.93
CA ASP A 521 -27.52 12.68 5.61
C ASP A 521 -29.02 12.31 5.63
N PHE A 522 -29.55 11.86 6.78
CA PHE A 522 -30.96 11.48 6.95
C PHE A 522 -31.75 12.51 7.76
N GLU A 523 -33.05 12.59 7.47
CA GLU A 523 -34.05 13.22 8.32
C GLU A 523 -34.72 12.18 9.21
N TYR A 524 -34.94 12.52 10.48
CA TYR A 524 -35.52 11.63 11.48
C TYR A 524 -36.86 12.17 12.00
N THR A 525 -37.83 11.27 12.12
CA THR A 525 -39.05 11.49 12.90
C THR A 525 -39.00 10.60 14.13
N TYR A 526 -39.37 11.13 15.30
CA TYR A 526 -39.33 10.40 16.58
C TYR A 526 -40.76 10.15 17.10
N PHE A 527 -40.94 9.16 17.96
CA PHE A 527 -42.24 8.92 18.63
C PHE A 527 -42.55 9.97 19.72
N SER A 528 -41.55 10.70 20.20
CA SER A 528 -41.66 11.75 21.20
C SER A 528 -41.14 13.07 20.66
N ASN A 529 -41.67 14.17 21.19
CA ASN A 529 -41.19 15.53 20.91
C ASN A 529 -39.77 15.77 21.43
N ASN A 530 -39.23 14.88 22.28
CA ASN A 530 -37.85 14.93 22.76
C ASN A 530 -37.04 13.75 22.23
N ARG A 531 -36.08 14.04 21.34
CA ARG A 531 -35.18 13.04 20.73
C ARG A 531 -34.30 12.28 21.72
N PHE A 532 -34.18 12.74 22.97
CA PHE A 532 -33.38 12.08 24.01
C PHE A 532 -34.21 11.17 24.92
N GLN A 533 -35.51 10.97 24.64
CA GLN A 533 -36.34 10.08 25.46
C GLN A 533 -35.76 8.65 25.55
N TYR A 534 -35.03 8.20 24.53
CA TYR A 534 -34.38 6.89 24.52
C TYR A 534 -33.27 6.69 25.56
N LEU A 535 -32.81 7.77 26.24
CA LEU A 535 -31.90 7.65 27.37
C LEU A 535 -32.53 6.88 28.54
N GLY A 536 -33.86 6.79 28.58
CA GLY A 536 -34.55 5.89 29.48
C GLY A 536 -34.44 6.30 30.95
N ASN A 537 -34.61 5.32 31.83
CA ASN A 537 -34.63 5.49 33.29
C ASN A 537 -33.24 5.80 33.91
N GLY A 538 -32.22 6.03 33.09
CA GLY A 538 -30.85 6.32 33.53
C GLY A 538 -29.94 5.09 33.65
N PHE A 539 -30.48 3.87 33.55
CA PHE A 539 -29.69 2.64 33.46
C PHE A 539 -29.41 2.25 32.01
N SER A 540 -28.36 1.47 31.79
CA SER A 540 -27.99 0.86 30.50
C SER A 540 -28.35 -0.62 30.48
N THR A 541 -28.71 -1.14 29.30
CA THR A 541 -28.78 -2.60 29.05
C THR A 541 -27.47 -3.33 29.36
N ARG A 542 -26.34 -2.59 29.41
CA ARG A 542 -25.02 -3.10 29.83
C ARG A 542 -24.85 -3.23 31.35
N GLU A 543 -25.86 -2.87 32.13
CA GLU A 543 -25.91 -3.03 33.59
C GLU A 543 -26.84 -4.18 34.01
N ALA A 544 -27.23 -5.06 33.07
CA ALA A 544 -28.08 -6.20 33.36
C ALA A 544 -27.37 -7.20 34.31
N PRO A 545 -28.13 -7.97 35.13
CA PRO A 545 -27.56 -9.03 35.94
C PRO A 545 -26.70 -9.99 35.09
N GLU A 546 -25.57 -10.42 35.61
CA GLU A 546 -24.61 -11.32 34.94
C GLU A 546 -23.84 -10.72 33.75
N THR A 547 -23.95 -9.41 33.49
CA THR A 547 -23.09 -8.71 32.53
C THR A 547 -21.88 -8.07 33.20
N ASP A 548 -20.73 -8.05 32.52
CA ASP A 548 -19.57 -7.30 32.98
C ASP A 548 -19.82 -5.79 32.79
N VAL A 549 -20.19 -5.12 33.89
CA VAL A 549 -20.42 -3.66 33.88
C VAL A 549 -19.14 -2.85 33.69
N ALA A 550 -17.97 -3.50 33.77
CA ALA A 550 -16.66 -2.93 33.50
C ALA A 550 -16.08 -3.39 32.15
N TRP A 551 -16.90 -3.92 31.22
CA TRP A 551 -16.50 -4.44 29.89
C TRP A 551 -15.54 -3.51 29.12
N TYR A 552 -15.62 -2.20 29.36
CA TYR A 552 -14.75 -1.20 28.73
C TYR A 552 -13.28 -1.27 29.22
N PHE A 553 -12.96 -2.09 30.23
CA PHE A 553 -11.58 -2.43 30.62
C PHE A 553 -11.01 -3.61 29.85
N ASP A 554 -11.83 -4.52 29.35
CA ASP A 554 -11.38 -5.68 28.57
C ASP A 554 -10.82 -5.25 27.22
N ASN A 555 -11.39 -4.18 26.68
CA ASN A 555 -10.99 -3.60 25.42
C ASN A 555 -11.14 -2.08 25.43
N PRO A 556 -10.26 -1.35 26.16
CA PRO A 556 -10.32 0.11 26.21
C PRO A 556 -10.11 0.74 24.83
N GLU A 557 -9.60 -0.07 23.90
CA GLU A 557 -9.49 0.19 22.49
C GLU A 557 -10.64 -0.50 21.70
N GLU A 558 -11.94 -0.44 22.04
CA GLU A 558 -13.10 -0.96 21.24
C GLU A 558 -14.19 0.11 20.85
N GLY A 559 -14.35 0.50 19.54
CA GLY A 559 -14.99 1.74 18.99
C GLY A 559 -14.20 2.91 18.23
N TYR A 560 -12.89 2.83 17.83
CA TYR A 560 -11.91 3.82 17.25
C TYR A 560 -11.82 3.18 15.88
N ARG A 561 -12.64 3.65 14.96
CA ARG A 561 -12.65 3.17 13.58
C ARG A 561 -11.22 3.00 13.08
N HIS A 562 -10.97 1.89 12.40
CA HIS A 562 -9.67 1.47 11.89
C HIS A 562 -8.98 2.55 11.06
N GLN A 563 -8.27 3.47 11.72
CA GLN A 563 -6.98 3.97 11.26
C GLN A 563 -5.92 3.16 11.99
N ILE A 564 -5.83 1.87 11.67
CA ILE A 564 -4.64 1.06 12.00
C ILE A 564 -3.66 1.26 10.86
N ARG A 565 -2.45 1.71 11.18
CA ARG A 565 -1.33 1.52 10.27
C ARG A 565 -0.85 0.07 10.38
N PRO A 566 -0.92 -0.74 9.30
CA PRO A 566 -0.69 -2.20 9.34
C PRO A 566 0.73 -2.63 9.77
N ASP A 567 1.63 -1.67 9.93
CA ASP A 567 3.07 -1.82 10.17
C ASP A 567 3.44 -1.92 11.67
N LEU A 568 2.46 -2.22 12.54
CA LEU A 568 2.58 -2.23 14.00
C LEU A 568 1.97 -3.45 14.75
N ILE A 569 1.85 -4.64 14.15
CA ILE A 569 1.53 -5.89 14.90
C ILE A 569 2.52 -7.02 14.54
N PRO A 570 3.33 -7.55 15.50
CA PRO A 570 3.91 -8.89 15.41
C PRO A 570 2.89 -9.96 15.87
N PRO A 571 2.99 -11.22 15.38
CA PRO A 571 1.90 -12.18 15.45
C PRO A 571 1.74 -12.69 16.88
N TYR A 572 0.61 -12.39 17.51
CA TYR A 572 -0.25 -13.36 18.19
C TYR A 572 -1.44 -12.61 18.82
N LEU A 573 -2.64 -12.84 18.26
CA LEU A 573 -4.00 -12.57 18.80
C LEU A 573 -4.31 -11.07 19.02
N GLY A 574 -5.43 -10.45 18.66
CA GLY A 574 -6.78 -10.78 18.20
C GLY A 574 -7.58 -9.46 18.32
N ASP A 575 -8.60 -9.27 17.49
CA ASP A 575 -9.27 -8.00 17.17
C ASP A 575 -9.79 -7.14 18.34
N ASN A 576 -9.69 -5.80 18.19
CA ASN A 576 -10.72 -4.77 18.43
C ASN A 576 -10.12 -3.35 18.35
N LYS A 577 -10.90 -2.37 17.85
CA LYS A 577 -10.48 -0.97 17.71
C LYS A 577 -11.62 0.03 17.93
N GLY A 578 -11.72 0.57 19.16
CA GLY A 578 -11.41 1.88 19.81
C GLY A 578 -12.39 2.98 20.45
N SER A 579 -12.22 4.28 20.22
CA SER A 579 -12.99 5.46 20.62
C SER A 579 -12.73 6.68 19.66
N GLN A 580 -12.88 7.95 20.08
CA GLN A 580 -13.10 9.13 19.20
C GLN A 580 -11.85 9.95 18.76
N ASP A 581 -12.03 10.76 17.70
CA ASP A 581 -11.06 11.64 17.01
C ASP A 581 -11.02 13.09 17.58
N PHE A 582 -9.82 13.56 17.96
CA PHE A 582 -9.48 14.92 18.43
C PHE A 582 -8.56 15.70 17.44
N THR A 583 -8.36 15.23 16.20
CA THR A 583 -7.15 15.57 15.42
C THR A 583 -7.17 16.86 14.60
N GLN A 584 -8.23 17.68 14.62
CA GLN A 584 -8.14 19.04 14.06
C GLN A 584 -7.61 20.05 15.10
N ARG A 585 -6.32 19.93 15.46
CA ARG A 585 -5.59 20.98 16.18
C ARG A 585 -4.65 21.72 15.23
N ARG A 586 -4.78 23.06 15.21
CA ARG A 586 -3.98 24.02 14.46
C ARG A 586 -2.48 23.84 14.79
N TRP A 587 -1.59 24.02 13.80
CA TRP A 587 -0.12 23.99 14.00
C TRP A 587 0.27 24.86 15.21
N ASN A 588 0.93 24.24 16.19
CA ASN A 588 1.42 24.92 17.37
C ASN A 588 2.94 25.16 17.23
N PRO A 589 3.37 26.43 17.12
CA PRO A 589 4.77 26.78 16.90
C PRO A 589 5.72 26.27 17.99
N ALA A 590 5.25 25.98 19.21
CA ALA A 590 6.12 25.54 20.31
C ALA A 590 6.03 24.02 20.60
N GLU A 591 5.22 23.28 19.84
CA GLU A 591 4.96 21.85 20.08
C GLU A 591 5.85 20.97 19.20
N LEU A 592 6.67 20.10 19.78
CA LEU A 592 7.50 19.12 19.08
C LEU A 592 6.76 17.79 18.92
N PRO A 593 6.99 17.01 17.85
CA PRO A 593 6.28 15.75 17.66
C PRO A 593 6.62 14.75 18.76
N ASN A 594 5.67 13.85 19.06
CA ASN A 594 5.85 12.79 20.04
C ASN A 594 6.78 11.68 19.52
N LEU A 595 8.07 11.98 19.41
CA LEU A 595 9.14 11.02 19.15
C LEU A 595 9.96 10.82 20.43
N PRO A 596 10.44 9.60 20.73
CA PRO A 596 11.21 9.31 21.94
C PRO A 596 12.42 10.23 22.15
N ILE A 597 13.09 10.65 21.06
CA ILE A 597 14.23 11.56 21.12
C ILE A 597 13.86 12.93 21.70
N PHE A 598 12.75 13.55 21.27
CA PHE A 598 12.37 14.88 21.75
C PHE A 598 11.90 14.83 23.21
N ASN A 599 11.19 13.78 23.61
CA ASN A 599 10.85 13.54 25.01
C ASN A 599 12.10 13.56 25.90
N ARG A 600 13.18 12.88 25.49
CA ARG A 600 14.44 12.87 26.25
C ARG A 600 15.17 14.19 26.23
N LEU A 601 15.27 14.85 25.08
CA LEU A 601 15.94 16.15 24.98
C LEU A 601 15.24 17.21 25.86
N ILE A 602 13.91 17.24 25.88
CA ILE A 602 13.14 18.14 26.77
C ILE A 602 13.37 17.80 28.24
N ASN A 603 13.36 16.51 28.60
CA ASN A 603 13.65 16.10 29.98
C ASN A 603 15.05 16.54 30.42
N HIS A 604 16.07 16.37 29.58
CA HIS A 604 17.42 16.84 29.87
C HIS A 604 17.49 18.36 29.98
N ALA A 605 16.74 19.09 29.14
CA ALA A 605 16.63 20.55 29.22
C ALA A 605 16.00 21.01 30.55
N HIS A 606 14.98 20.32 31.05
CA HIS A 606 14.33 20.66 32.32
C HIS A 606 15.14 20.26 33.55
N LEU A 607 15.71 19.05 33.55
CA LEU A 607 16.35 18.47 34.74
C LEU A 607 17.76 19.00 34.97
N ARG A 608 18.51 19.27 33.91
CA ARG A 608 19.96 19.53 33.99
C ARG A 608 20.43 20.70 33.14
N ASN A 609 19.83 20.86 31.96
CA ASN A 609 20.18 21.83 30.92
C ASN A 609 21.69 21.92 30.61
N THR A 610 22.38 20.77 30.62
CA THR A 610 23.82 20.71 30.36
C THR A 610 24.13 20.98 28.89
N VAL A 611 25.37 21.38 28.61
CA VAL A 611 25.91 21.50 27.25
C VAL A 611 25.88 20.14 26.56
N CYS A 612 25.14 20.04 25.45
CA CYS A 612 24.95 18.80 24.69
C CYS A 612 25.65 18.83 23.32
N VAL A 613 25.96 20.01 22.80
CA VAL A 613 26.70 20.19 21.54
C VAL A 613 27.81 21.21 21.75
N ARG A 614 29.03 20.86 21.36
CA ARG A 614 30.16 21.77 21.23
C ARG A 614 30.66 21.73 19.80
N ASP A 615 30.65 22.86 19.13
CA ASP A 615 31.21 23.02 17.80
C ASP A 615 32.61 23.63 17.95
N ALA A 616 33.64 22.79 17.91
CA ALA A 616 35.02 23.25 18.12
C ALA A 616 35.52 24.13 16.96
N ASN A 617 34.91 24.00 15.77
CA ASN A 617 35.27 24.80 14.60
C ASN A 617 34.67 26.20 14.66
N ALA A 618 33.42 26.32 15.11
CA ALA A 618 32.74 27.60 15.29
C ALA A 618 32.98 28.24 16.67
N SER A 619 33.59 27.51 17.61
CA SER A 619 33.70 27.90 19.03
C SER A 619 32.34 28.19 19.69
N ILE A 620 31.32 27.41 19.31
CA ILE A 620 29.95 27.53 19.82
C ILE A 620 29.66 26.35 20.75
N SER A 621 28.95 26.61 21.86
CA SER A 621 28.43 25.57 22.75
C SER A 621 26.93 25.78 22.96
N MET A 622 26.16 24.69 22.95
CA MET A 622 24.72 24.71 23.10
C MET A 622 24.29 23.78 24.22
N THR A 623 23.43 24.28 25.09
CA THR A 623 22.67 23.45 26.04
C THR A 623 21.50 22.77 25.35
N HIS A 624 20.89 21.79 26.02
CA HIS A 624 19.66 21.16 25.52
C HIS A 624 18.54 22.19 25.26
N HIS A 625 18.38 23.20 26.12
CA HIS A 625 17.41 24.27 25.94
C HIS A 625 17.71 25.15 24.72
N GLN A 626 18.98 25.53 24.51
CA GLN A 626 19.36 26.29 23.33
C GLN A 626 19.17 25.46 22.05
N LEU A 627 19.54 24.18 22.07
CA LEU A 627 19.35 23.27 20.94
C LEU A 627 17.87 23.13 20.55
N LEU A 628 16.98 22.93 21.53
CA LEU A 628 15.54 22.85 21.29
C LEU A 628 14.96 24.16 20.77
N THR A 629 15.42 25.30 21.29
CA THR A 629 15.01 26.64 20.82
C THR A 629 15.34 26.82 19.34
N ASP A 630 16.58 26.53 18.95
CA ASP A 630 17.04 26.67 17.57
C ASP A 630 16.30 25.71 16.62
N VAL A 631 16.05 24.47 17.08
CA VAL A 631 15.27 23.47 16.36
C VAL A 631 13.83 23.93 16.10
N VAL A 632 13.16 24.48 17.11
CA VAL A 632 11.78 24.98 16.98
C VAL A 632 11.71 26.16 16.01
N ASN A 633 12.65 27.12 16.11
CA ASN A 633 12.69 28.27 15.20
C ASN A 633 12.92 27.84 13.75
N LEU A 634 13.89 26.98 13.48
CA LEU A 634 14.15 26.46 12.14
C LEU A 634 12.94 25.67 11.61
N ARG A 635 12.37 24.77 12.42
CA ARG A 635 11.17 23.98 12.07
C ARG A 635 10.02 24.88 11.63
N ASN A 636 9.73 25.93 12.41
CA ASN A 636 8.65 26.86 12.10
C ASN A 636 8.92 27.65 10.83
N SER A 637 10.17 28.06 10.59
CA SER A 637 10.52 28.75 9.35
C SER A 637 10.39 27.86 8.11
N ILE A 638 10.70 26.57 8.23
CA ILE A 638 10.50 25.62 7.13
C ILE A 638 9.00 25.40 6.91
N HIS A 639 8.23 25.15 7.97
CA HIS A 639 6.78 24.93 7.88
C HIS A 639 6.02 26.14 7.30
N GLY A 640 6.43 27.36 7.65
CA GLY A 640 5.83 28.59 7.15
C GLY A 640 6.30 29.00 5.75
N ASN A 641 7.23 28.26 5.14
CA ASN A 641 7.69 28.56 3.79
C ASN A 641 6.64 28.07 2.76
N PRO A 642 6.09 28.93 1.89
CA PRO A 642 5.02 28.57 0.96
C PRO A 642 5.43 27.51 -0.08
N ASP A 643 6.74 27.40 -0.34
CA ASP A 643 7.32 26.43 -1.27
C ASP A 643 7.61 25.08 -0.59
N PHE A 644 7.53 25.00 0.74
CA PHE A 644 7.63 23.75 1.48
C PHE A 644 6.24 23.16 1.69
N ARG A 645 6.03 21.93 1.19
CA ARG A 645 4.84 21.14 1.52
C ARG A 645 5.23 19.74 1.96
N LEU A 646 4.64 19.28 3.06
CA LEU A 646 4.84 17.90 3.56
C LEU A 646 4.22 16.85 2.63
N ASP A 647 3.29 17.26 1.76
CA ASP A 647 2.70 16.47 0.67
C ASP A 647 3.49 16.56 -0.66
N GLY A 648 4.66 17.22 -0.62
CA GLY A 648 5.46 17.59 -1.77
C GLY A 648 5.54 16.46 -2.79
N THR A 649 5.02 16.74 -4.00
CA THR A 649 4.98 15.95 -5.26
C THR A 649 3.67 15.29 -5.69
N GLY A 650 2.54 15.41 -4.98
CA GLY A 650 1.24 14.96 -5.54
C GLY A 650 1.12 13.43 -5.69
N HIS A 651 1.85 12.67 -4.87
CA HIS A 651 1.62 11.24 -4.65
C HIS A 651 1.13 11.03 -3.21
N GLU A 652 0.27 10.02 -3.03
CA GLU A 652 -0.49 9.74 -1.80
C GLU A 652 0.36 9.75 -0.51
N LYS A 653 -0.24 10.27 0.56
CA LYS A 653 0.23 10.45 1.94
C LYS A 653 1.65 9.94 2.29
N SER A 654 2.54 10.92 2.49
CA SER A 654 3.77 10.97 3.32
C SER A 654 5.07 10.41 2.74
N GLU A 655 6.04 11.32 2.48
CA GLU A 655 7.49 11.19 2.73
C GLU A 655 8.31 12.32 2.01
N ALA A 656 8.02 13.59 2.30
CA ALA A 656 8.83 14.69 1.79
C ALA A 656 10.29 14.58 2.29
N SER A 657 11.25 14.58 1.37
CA SER A 657 12.69 14.48 1.67
C SER A 657 13.36 15.86 1.73
N ILE A 658 14.04 16.15 2.84
CA ILE A 658 14.84 17.37 3.02
C ILE A 658 16.32 16.97 2.99
N GLY A 659 17.07 17.58 2.08
CA GLY A 659 18.53 17.38 2.03
C GLY A 659 19.25 18.27 3.02
N LEU A 660 20.19 17.69 3.78
CA LEU A 660 21.00 18.40 4.77
C LEU A 660 22.47 18.44 4.33
N LEU A 661 22.87 19.54 3.69
CA LEU A 661 24.23 19.77 3.20
C LEU A 661 25.05 20.56 4.23
N ALA A 662 25.52 19.86 5.26
CA ALA A 662 26.31 20.46 6.34
C ALA A 662 27.39 19.50 6.89
N PRO A 663 28.57 20.01 7.31
CA PRO A 663 29.51 19.22 8.10
C PRO A 663 28.96 19.00 9.51
N GLY A 664 29.49 18.02 10.25
CA GLY A 664 29.11 17.81 11.65
C GLY A 664 29.45 19.03 12.50
N GLY A 665 28.46 19.58 13.21
CA GLY A 665 28.56 20.84 13.95
C GLY A 665 27.18 21.28 14.47
N CYS A 666 27.09 22.48 15.04
CA CYS A 666 25.83 23.03 15.56
C CYS A 666 24.74 23.14 14.48
N GLN A 667 25.10 23.63 13.30
CA GLN A 667 24.20 23.74 12.14
C GLN A 667 23.65 22.39 11.71
N PHE A 668 24.48 21.34 11.69
CA PHE A 668 24.02 19.99 11.36
C PHE A 668 23.07 19.45 12.44
N ALA A 669 23.41 19.63 13.71
CA ALA A 669 22.57 19.15 14.81
C ALA A 669 21.17 19.78 14.79
N VAL A 670 21.10 21.11 14.61
CA VAL A 670 19.84 21.85 14.49
C VAL A 670 19.07 21.44 13.24
N GLY A 671 19.72 21.40 12.06
CA GLY A 671 19.08 21.03 10.81
C GLY A 671 18.53 19.60 10.79
N PHE A 672 19.28 18.65 11.35
CA PHE A 672 18.86 17.26 11.47
C PHE A 672 17.63 17.12 12.36
N LEU A 673 17.67 17.69 13.57
CA LEU A 673 16.56 17.62 14.52
C LEU A 673 15.33 18.41 14.04
N ALA A 674 15.50 19.56 13.39
CA ALA A 674 14.37 20.31 12.80
C ALA A 674 13.67 19.52 11.68
N THR A 675 14.44 18.80 10.86
CA THR A 675 13.88 17.91 9.82
C THR A 675 13.04 16.80 10.45
N LEU A 676 13.54 16.15 11.51
CA LEU A 676 12.77 15.16 12.26
C LEU A 676 11.53 15.76 12.95
N ALA A 677 11.65 16.99 13.46
CA ALA A 677 10.55 17.70 14.11
C ALA A 677 9.40 18.04 13.15
N LEU A 678 9.67 18.18 11.85
CA LEU A 678 8.65 18.34 10.79
C LEU A 678 7.96 17.03 10.42
N GLY A 679 8.52 15.88 10.81
CA GLY A 679 8.13 14.58 10.26
C GLY A 679 8.64 14.34 8.84
N ALA A 680 9.60 15.12 8.33
CA ALA A 680 10.21 14.90 7.02
C ALA A 680 11.33 13.86 7.06
N VAL A 681 11.71 13.32 5.88
CA VAL A 681 12.82 12.39 5.74
C VAL A 681 14.13 13.18 5.63
N CYS A 682 15.07 12.96 6.56
CA CYS A 682 16.38 13.61 6.49
C CYS A 682 17.30 12.88 5.50
N VAL A 683 17.90 13.62 4.57
CA VAL A 683 18.90 13.11 3.62
C VAL A 683 20.23 13.85 3.80
N PRO A 684 21.14 13.37 4.68
CA PRO A 684 22.42 14.01 4.93
C PRO A 684 23.36 13.92 3.71
N LEU A 685 23.94 15.04 3.29
CA LEU A 685 24.82 15.15 2.12
C LEU A 685 26.20 15.70 2.53
N SER A 686 27.24 15.21 1.86
CA SER A 686 28.61 15.69 2.08
C SER A 686 28.83 17.04 1.42
N THR A 687 29.39 17.99 2.17
CA THR A 687 29.86 19.27 1.61
C THR A 687 30.96 19.10 0.57
N GLY A 688 31.63 17.95 0.55
CA GLY A 688 32.67 17.60 -0.41
C GLY A 688 32.17 17.04 -1.75
N TYR A 689 30.88 16.74 -1.92
CA TYR A 689 30.37 16.16 -3.19
C TYR A 689 30.43 17.17 -4.33
N PRO A 690 30.95 16.82 -5.52
CA PRO A 690 30.91 17.72 -6.67
C PRO A 690 29.45 17.98 -7.11
N GLN A 691 29.24 19.01 -7.94
CA GLN A 691 27.90 19.42 -8.40
C GLN A 691 27.13 18.27 -9.06
N GLN A 692 27.80 17.44 -9.86
CA GLN A 692 27.17 16.29 -10.53
C GLN A 692 26.69 15.23 -9.53
N GLU A 693 27.51 14.82 -8.56
CA GLU A 693 27.06 13.87 -7.52
C GLU A 693 25.92 14.47 -6.67
N LEU A 694 25.97 15.76 -6.34
CA LEU A 694 24.87 16.42 -5.63
C LEU A 694 23.56 16.40 -6.44
N SER A 695 23.64 16.66 -7.75
CA SER A 695 22.47 16.59 -8.64
C SER A 695 21.85 15.20 -8.66
N TYR A 696 22.67 14.14 -8.67
CA TYR A 696 22.21 12.76 -8.58
C TYR A 696 21.45 12.49 -7.29
N PHE A 697 22.00 12.89 -6.13
CA PHE A 697 21.33 12.67 -4.84
C PHE A 697 20.02 13.45 -4.72
N VAL A 698 20.00 14.70 -5.20
CA VAL A 698 18.79 15.54 -5.23
C VAL A 698 17.69 14.88 -6.07
N GLN A 699 18.02 14.35 -7.25
CA GLN A 699 17.04 13.66 -8.10
C GLN A 699 16.59 12.33 -7.49
N LYS A 700 17.54 11.49 -7.07
CA LYS A 700 17.25 10.14 -6.60
C LYS A 700 16.42 10.16 -5.32
N ALA A 701 16.65 11.14 -4.43
CA ALA A 701 15.84 11.34 -3.24
C ALA A 701 14.68 12.32 -3.40
N ARG A 702 14.45 12.84 -4.62
CA ARG A 702 13.38 13.82 -4.91
C ARG A 702 13.39 15.02 -3.95
N ILE A 703 14.58 15.55 -3.68
CA ILE A 703 14.77 16.66 -2.74
C ILE A 703 14.33 17.96 -3.40
N ALA A 704 13.29 18.58 -2.88
CA ALA A 704 12.85 19.92 -3.27
C ALA A 704 13.38 21.03 -2.34
N PHE A 705 13.80 20.66 -1.11
CA PHE A 705 14.20 21.61 -0.08
C PHE A 705 15.54 21.21 0.57
N LEU A 706 16.49 22.15 0.63
CA LEU A 706 17.83 21.96 1.20
C LEU A 706 18.08 22.83 2.43
N LEU A 707 18.65 22.22 3.47
CA LEU A 707 19.24 22.92 4.61
C LEU A 707 20.76 22.95 4.43
N VAL A 708 21.33 24.16 4.40
CA VAL A 708 22.68 24.37 3.87
C VAL A 708 23.56 25.07 4.89
N HIS A 709 24.74 24.52 5.12
CA HIS A 709 25.78 25.20 5.89
C HIS A 709 26.24 26.47 5.18
N HIS A 710 26.49 27.56 5.91
CA HIS A 710 26.81 28.87 5.30
C HIS A 710 27.94 28.85 4.25
N ASP A 711 29.00 28.06 4.48
CA ASP A 711 30.10 27.89 3.51
C ASP A 711 29.70 27.25 2.18
N CYS A 712 28.53 26.59 2.11
CA CYS A 712 28.05 25.89 0.93
C CYS A 712 26.98 26.68 0.15
N VAL A 713 26.60 27.88 0.60
CA VAL A 713 25.52 28.67 -0.05
C VAL A 713 25.83 28.96 -1.51
N GLY A 714 27.07 29.37 -1.84
CA GLY A 714 27.48 29.60 -3.24
C GLY A 714 27.32 28.36 -4.11
N LYS A 715 27.82 27.22 -3.61
CA LYS A 715 27.71 25.93 -4.29
C LYS A 715 26.26 25.49 -4.52
N VAL A 716 25.35 25.79 -3.58
CA VAL A 716 23.93 25.46 -3.73
C VAL A 716 23.22 26.41 -4.70
N ARG A 717 23.65 27.68 -4.82
CA ARG A 717 23.15 28.58 -5.88
C ARG A 717 23.46 28.00 -7.27
N ASP A 718 24.69 27.54 -7.48
CA ASP A 718 25.10 26.92 -8.74
C ASP A 718 24.33 25.62 -9.00
N LEU A 719 24.17 24.78 -7.98
CA LEU A 719 23.36 23.57 -8.07
C LEU A 719 21.90 23.88 -8.41
N ARG A 720 21.29 24.91 -7.82
CA ARG A 720 19.91 25.33 -8.10
C ARG A 720 19.75 25.72 -9.56
N LEU A 721 20.65 26.56 -10.08
CA LEU A 721 20.63 26.96 -11.50
C LEU A 721 20.79 25.73 -12.40
N TYR A 722 21.75 24.87 -12.11
CA TYR A 722 21.97 23.64 -12.85
C TYR A 722 20.76 22.70 -12.84
N MET A 723 20.12 22.50 -11.69
CA MET A 723 18.94 21.67 -11.55
C MET A 723 17.73 22.24 -12.29
N LYS A 724 17.58 23.58 -12.29
CA LYS A 724 16.53 24.25 -13.07
C LYS A 724 16.77 24.13 -14.57
N GLU A 725 17.99 24.39 -15.04
CA GLU A 725 18.34 24.37 -16.47
C GLU A 725 18.38 22.97 -17.06
N LYS A 726 18.97 21.99 -16.36
CA LYS A 726 19.19 20.63 -16.89
C LYS A 726 18.08 19.66 -16.57
N HIS A 727 17.34 19.88 -15.49
CA HIS A 727 16.39 18.89 -14.96
C HIS A 727 15.00 19.48 -14.65
N ASN A 728 14.79 20.78 -14.87
CA ASN A 728 13.54 21.48 -14.56
C ASN A 728 13.03 21.27 -13.11
N VAL A 729 13.96 21.22 -12.14
CA VAL A 729 13.65 21.09 -10.71
C VAL A 729 13.87 22.43 -10.02
N ASP A 730 12.82 22.99 -9.41
CA ASP A 730 12.92 24.17 -8.55
C ASP A 730 13.41 23.78 -7.15
N LEU A 731 14.69 24.06 -6.89
CA LEU A 731 15.35 23.73 -5.64
C LEU A 731 15.34 24.93 -4.68
N TYR A 732 14.72 24.76 -3.52
CA TYR A 732 14.69 25.75 -2.46
C TYR A 732 15.76 25.44 -1.41
N TYR A 733 16.32 26.47 -0.79
CA TYR A 733 17.31 26.26 0.27
C TYR A 733 17.23 27.32 1.36
N LEU A 734 17.55 26.92 2.59
CA LEU A 734 17.74 27.80 3.75
C LEU A 734 19.17 27.70 4.27
N CYS A 735 19.75 28.85 4.62
CA CYS A 735 21.03 28.92 5.29
C CYS A 735 20.84 28.61 6.78
N LEU A 736 21.53 27.59 7.29
CA LEU A 736 21.39 27.15 8.68
C LEU A 736 21.95 28.17 9.69
N ARG A 737 22.92 29.00 9.29
CA ARG A 737 23.57 29.99 10.17
C ARG A 737 22.55 30.94 10.81
N ASP A 738 21.49 31.29 10.09
CA ASP A 738 20.48 32.26 10.53
C ASP A 738 19.60 31.72 11.67
N TYR A 739 19.71 30.43 12.00
CA TYR A 739 18.91 29.73 13.00
C TYR A 739 19.74 29.18 14.17
N ILE A 740 21.00 29.63 14.31
CA ILE A 740 21.89 29.19 15.39
C ILE A 740 21.98 30.28 16.46
N LEU A 741 21.90 29.87 17.73
CA LEU A 741 21.86 30.74 18.91
C LEU A 741 20.71 31.75 18.85
N GLN A 742 19.52 31.28 18.51
CA GLN A 742 18.31 32.11 18.52
C GLN A 742 17.95 32.52 19.96
N PRO A 743 17.24 33.65 20.15
CA PRO A 743 16.72 34.03 21.45
C PRO A 743 15.92 32.88 22.11
N LEU A 744 16.23 32.58 23.37
CA LEU A 744 15.61 31.46 24.09
C LEU A 744 14.10 31.59 24.16
N ILE A 745 13.41 30.55 23.69
CA ILE A 745 11.97 30.37 23.92
C ILE A 745 11.81 29.85 25.36
N PRO A 746 10.89 30.39 26.19
CA PRO A 746 10.71 29.90 27.56
C PRO A 746 10.48 28.38 27.57
N LEU A 747 11.34 27.62 28.26
CA LEU A 747 11.37 26.16 28.15
C LEU A 747 10.01 25.50 28.42
N LYS A 748 9.25 26.03 29.40
CA LYS A 748 7.88 25.58 29.74
C LYS A 748 6.87 25.64 28.59
N THR A 749 7.17 26.39 27.53
CA THR A 749 6.31 26.52 26.34
C THR A 749 6.67 25.51 25.26
N ILE A 750 7.90 24.97 25.29
CA ILE A 750 8.31 23.89 24.39
C ILE A 750 7.74 22.58 24.95
N VAL A 751 6.71 22.05 24.30
CA VAL A 751 5.98 20.87 24.78
C VAL A 751 6.03 19.75 23.75
N ILE A 752 5.85 18.51 24.21
CA ILE A 752 5.66 17.36 23.31
C ILE A 752 4.19 17.30 22.90
N SER A 753 3.98 16.99 21.64
CA SER A 753 2.64 16.87 21.09
C SER A 753 1.85 15.75 21.73
N SER A 754 0.58 16.03 22.01
CA SER A 754 -0.39 15.01 22.43
C SER A 754 -1.05 14.31 21.23
N GLN A 755 -0.70 14.71 20.00
CA GLN A 755 -1.14 14.01 18.79
C GLN A 755 -0.54 12.60 18.73
N GLN A 756 -1.16 11.73 17.92
CA GLN A 756 -0.64 10.40 17.65
C GLN A 756 0.86 10.50 17.28
N PRO A 757 1.75 9.72 17.92
CA PRO A 757 3.18 9.75 17.59
C PRO A 757 3.38 9.52 16.09
N PRO A 758 4.34 10.22 15.45
CA PRO A 758 4.63 10.02 14.03
C PRO A 758 4.89 8.55 13.75
N ASP A 759 4.58 8.11 12.52
CA ASP A 759 4.79 6.71 12.19
C ASP A 759 6.24 6.32 12.38
N GLU A 760 6.46 5.38 13.27
CA GLU A 760 7.78 4.82 13.48
C GLU A 760 8.19 3.88 12.34
N SER A 761 7.23 3.38 11.55
CA SER A 761 7.49 2.47 10.43
C SER A 761 7.96 3.17 9.14
N LEU A 762 7.57 4.44 8.96
CA LEU A 762 7.93 5.26 7.80
C LEU A 762 9.36 5.76 7.87
N ALA A 763 9.88 6.24 6.74
CA ALA A 763 11.23 6.76 6.63
C ALA A 763 11.47 7.96 7.56
N GLY A 764 12.60 7.93 8.27
CA GLY A 764 13.13 9.07 9.03
C GLY A 764 14.48 9.55 8.52
N LEU A 765 15.25 8.66 7.90
CA LEU A 765 16.61 8.91 7.48
C LEU A 765 16.94 8.10 6.22
N VAL A 766 17.47 8.76 5.20
CA VAL A 766 18.06 8.10 4.03
C VAL A 766 19.56 8.33 4.01
N ILE A 767 20.32 7.23 3.97
CA ILE A 767 21.78 7.26 3.80
C ILE A 767 22.13 6.64 2.47
N PHE A 768 22.84 7.39 1.61
CA PHE A 768 23.35 6.84 0.36
C PHE A 768 24.59 5.97 0.60
N THR A 769 24.53 4.71 0.14
CA THR A 769 25.63 3.74 0.21
C THR A 769 26.11 3.38 -1.20
N SER A 770 27.40 3.13 -1.36
CA SER A 770 27.95 2.61 -2.62
C SER A 770 27.43 1.18 -2.84
N GLY A 771 26.50 0.97 -3.77
CA GLY A 771 25.93 -0.37 -4.04
C GLY A 771 26.95 -1.31 -4.68
N THR A 772 26.76 -2.63 -4.52
CA THR A 772 27.64 -3.69 -5.04
C THR A 772 27.68 -3.80 -6.58
N SER A 773 26.76 -3.15 -7.30
CA SER A 773 26.57 -3.37 -8.75
C SER A 773 26.15 -2.12 -9.54
N GLY A 774 26.28 -0.89 -8.99
CA GLY A 774 25.75 0.32 -9.64
C GLY A 774 25.93 1.63 -8.85
N PRO A 775 25.27 2.73 -9.26
CA PRO A 775 25.34 4.03 -8.59
C PRO A 775 24.84 3.95 -7.13
N PRO A 776 25.17 4.94 -6.27
CA PRO A 776 24.86 4.86 -4.84
C PRO A 776 23.36 4.65 -4.54
N LYS A 777 23.04 3.65 -3.72
CA LYS A 777 21.66 3.31 -3.33
C LYS A 777 21.26 4.08 -2.07
N GLY A 778 20.03 4.61 -2.01
CA GLY A 778 19.51 5.25 -0.80
C GLY A 778 18.97 4.21 0.17
N THR A 779 19.70 3.88 1.24
CA THR A 779 19.21 3.02 2.31
C THR A 779 18.17 3.77 3.14
N VAL A 780 16.93 3.28 3.15
CA VAL A 780 15.82 3.90 3.88
C VAL A 780 15.73 3.32 5.28
N LEU A 781 16.03 4.17 6.28
CA LEU A 781 15.93 3.85 7.70
C LEU A 781 14.65 4.45 8.27
N ARG A 782 13.92 3.62 9.01
CA ARG A 782 12.64 3.98 9.61
C ARG A 782 12.85 4.94 10.78
N ARG A 783 11.83 5.72 11.14
CA ARG A 783 11.88 6.58 12.35
C ARG A 783 12.14 5.74 13.61
N ARG A 784 11.65 4.51 13.69
CA ARG A 784 11.97 3.55 14.77
C ARG A 784 13.48 3.35 14.97
N THR A 785 14.26 3.30 13.88
CA THR A 785 15.72 3.13 13.94
C THR A 785 16.39 4.31 14.67
N LEU A 786 15.80 5.51 14.58
CA LEU A 786 16.28 6.72 15.27
C LEU A 786 15.90 6.75 16.77
N GLY A 787 14.97 5.89 17.19
CA GLY A 787 14.59 5.69 18.60
C GLY A 787 15.27 4.47 19.20
N ILE A 788 14.75 3.27 18.88
CA ILE A 788 15.20 1.99 19.46
C ILE A 788 16.65 1.69 19.06
N GLY A 789 17.02 1.91 17.79
CA GLY A 789 18.40 1.68 17.34
C GLY A 789 19.41 2.57 18.07
N VAL A 790 19.04 3.82 18.36
CA VAL A 790 19.84 4.75 19.16
C VAL A 790 19.92 4.30 20.63
N GLN A 791 18.80 3.84 21.20
CA GLN A 791 18.78 3.32 22.57
C GLN A 791 19.68 2.11 22.75
N ASN A 792 19.66 1.18 21.79
CA ASN A 792 20.53 0.01 21.79
C ASN A 792 22.02 0.38 21.87
N VAL A 793 22.43 1.47 21.20
CA VAL A 793 23.82 1.96 21.27
C VAL A 793 24.13 2.60 22.63
N ILE A 794 23.18 3.33 23.21
CA ILE A 794 23.30 3.88 24.57
C ILE A 794 23.56 2.75 25.57
N ASP A 795 22.76 1.68 25.50
CA ASP A 795 22.86 0.55 26.42
C ASP A 795 24.13 -0.26 26.18
N LEU A 796 24.50 -0.50 24.91
CA LEU A 796 25.72 -1.21 24.54
C LEU A 796 26.97 -0.56 25.13
N TYR A 797 27.04 0.77 25.05
CA TYR A 797 28.21 1.52 25.49
C TYR A 797 28.04 2.17 26.86
N ASN A 798 26.93 1.90 27.56
CA ASN A 798 26.58 2.49 28.85
C ASN A 798 26.86 4.00 28.86
N ILE A 799 26.29 4.70 27.88
CA ILE A 799 26.49 6.14 27.71
C ILE A 799 25.73 6.88 28.80
N GLU A 800 26.43 7.71 29.55
CA GLU A 800 25.89 8.49 30.65
C GLU A 800 25.84 9.99 30.30
N VAL A 801 25.03 10.72 31.02
CA VAL A 801 24.87 12.19 30.97
C VAL A 801 26.16 13.01 31.12
N THR A 802 27.21 12.45 31.72
CA THR A 802 28.52 13.11 31.90
C THR A 802 29.47 12.83 30.74
N ASP A 803 29.08 11.95 29.81
CA ASP A 803 29.95 11.52 28.74
C ASP A 803 30.05 12.54 27.61
N VAL A 804 31.25 12.65 27.07
CA VAL A 804 31.56 13.54 25.96
C VAL A 804 32.26 12.72 24.88
N ILE A 805 31.67 12.71 23.68
CA ILE A 805 32.31 12.12 22.51
C ILE A 805 32.92 13.19 21.63
N MET A 806 34.19 13.01 21.29
CA MET A 806 34.82 13.78 20.22
C MET A 806 34.40 13.17 18.87
N HIS A 807 33.65 13.93 18.07
CA HIS A 807 33.05 13.50 16.82
C HIS A 807 33.77 14.13 15.62
N CYS A 808 34.51 13.30 14.88
CA CYS A 808 35.21 13.70 13.65
C CYS A 808 34.90 12.76 12.47
N ILE A 809 33.83 11.96 12.57
CA ILE A 809 33.39 11.01 11.55
C ILE A 809 32.39 11.72 10.62
N PRO A 810 32.32 11.38 9.32
CA PRO A 810 31.36 12.05 8.44
C PRO A 810 29.90 11.77 8.84
N VAL A 811 29.11 12.84 8.91
CA VAL A 811 27.69 12.81 9.30
C VAL A 811 26.74 12.38 8.18
N HIS A 812 27.25 12.11 6.98
CA HIS A 812 26.49 11.45 5.89
C HIS A 812 26.66 9.93 5.87
N HIS A 813 27.23 9.36 6.92
CA HIS A 813 27.34 7.92 7.15
C HIS A 813 26.62 7.51 8.43
N ALA A 814 26.17 6.27 8.49
CA ALA A 814 25.41 5.74 9.61
C ALA A 814 26.15 5.88 10.95
N THR A 815 27.47 5.61 10.96
CA THR A 815 28.30 5.77 12.17
C THR A 815 28.25 7.20 12.73
N GLY A 816 28.35 8.21 11.86
CA GLY A 816 28.35 9.61 12.28
C GLY A 816 27.03 10.05 12.90
N ILE A 817 25.91 9.41 12.55
CA ILE A 817 24.59 9.75 13.09
C ILE A 817 24.19 8.81 14.22
N LEU A 818 24.10 7.51 13.93
CA LEU A 818 23.49 6.49 14.79
C LEU A 818 24.41 5.98 15.88
N VAL A 819 25.72 6.26 15.83
CA VAL A 819 26.69 5.80 16.84
C VAL A 819 27.26 6.94 17.66
N THR A 820 27.59 8.07 17.02
CA THR A 820 28.35 9.14 17.69
C THR A 820 27.56 10.42 17.93
N PHE A 821 26.50 10.70 17.15
CA PHE A 821 25.71 11.92 17.33
C PHE A 821 24.46 11.66 18.18
N LEU A 822 23.49 10.91 17.65
CA LEU A 822 22.18 10.71 18.29
C LEU A 822 22.27 10.03 19.67
N PRO A 823 23.06 8.95 19.87
CA PRO A 823 23.13 8.29 21.18
C PRO A 823 23.57 9.21 22.31
N PHE A 824 24.59 10.05 22.07
CA PHE A 824 25.15 10.92 23.11
C PHE A 824 24.18 12.05 23.49
N ILE A 825 23.57 12.73 22.51
CA ILE A 825 22.59 13.78 22.83
C ILE A 825 21.33 13.19 23.49
N THR A 826 20.92 11.98 23.10
CA THR A 826 19.71 11.31 23.63
C THR A 826 19.94 10.79 25.05
N ALA A 827 21.16 10.36 25.37
CA ALA A 827 21.57 9.99 26.72
C ALA A 827 21.77 11.20 27.65
N GLY A 828 21.79 12.43 27.11
CA GLY A 828 22.04 13.66 27.85
C GLY A 828 23.51 14.03 27.99
N GLY A 829 24.40 13.29 27.29
CA GLY A 829 25.82 13.62 27.16
C GLY A 829 26.08 14.71 26.13
N CYS A 830 27.36 14.93 25.81
CA CYS A 830 27.80 15.98 24.91
C CYS A 830 28.49 15.42 23.66
N VAL A 831 28.16 15.98 22.50
CA VAL A 831 28.89 15.74 21.24
C VAL A 831 29.78 16.94 20.97
N GLU A 832 31.09 16.74 20.97
CA GLU A 832 32.07 17.75 20.56
C GLU A 832 32.46 17.52 19.10
N PHE A 833 31.88 18.30 18.19
CA PHE A 833 32.12 18.21 16.75
C PHE A 833 33.45 18.83 16.33
N HIS A 834 34.14 18.11 15.45
CA HIS A 834 35.31 18.55 14.71
C HIS A 834 35.10 18.23 13.22
N HIS A 835 35.00 19.26 12.37
CA HIS A 835 34.66 19.14 10.95
C HIS A 835 35.60 18.19 10.18
N LYS A 836 36.87 18.10 10.60
CA LYS A 836 37.90 17.26 9.99
C LYS A 836 38.77 16.65 11.06
N PHE A 837 39.15 15.39 10.84
CA PHE A 837 40.14 14.71 11.65
C PHE A 837 41.56 15.23 11.36
N ASP A 838 42.30 15.54 12.41
CA ASP A 838 43.74 15.83 12.40
C ASP A 838 44.37 15.11 13.59
N ALA A 839 45.33 14.22 13.34
CA ALA A 839 45.88 13.34 14.37
C ALA A 839 46.60 14.11 15.49
N VAL A 840 47.32 15.17 15.13
CA VAL A 840 48.10 15.98 16.08
C VAL A 840 47.16 16.81 16.95
N LYS A 841 46.24 17.54 16.33
CA LYS A 841 45.26 18.37 17.05
C LYS A 841 44.34 17.53 17.94
N THR A 842 44.05 16.30 17.53
CA THR A 842 43.27 15.34 18.32
C THR A 842 44.00 14.99 19.61
N TRP A 843 45.28 14.63 19.55
CA TRP A 843 46.08 14.38 20.75
C TRP A 843 46.18 15.61 21.66
N GLU A 844 46.41 16.79 21.08
CA GLU A 844 46.45 18.06 21.83
C GLU A 844 45.11 18.39 22.49
N ARG A 845 43.98 18.08 21.84
CA ARG A 845 42.66 18.24 22.44
C ARG A 845 42.44 17.26 23.58
N TRP A 846 42.84 16.00 23.42
CA TRP A 846 42.70 14.98 24.47
C TRP A 846 43.53 15.31 25.71
N ALA A 847 44.73 15.86 25.53
CA ALA A 847 45.60 16.31 26.62
C ALA A 847 44.92 17.34 27.56
N ARG A 848 43.93 18.08 27.06
CA ARG A 848 43.14 19.05 27.85
C ARG A 848 42.06 18.39 28.71
N GLY A 849 41.83 17.09 28.58
CA GLY A 849 40.83 16.33 29.33
C GLY A 849 39.38 16.60 28.90
N GLY A 850 38.44 15.94 29.59
CA GLY A 850 37.00 16.14 29.41
C GLY A 850 36.36 15.47 28.19
N ILE A 851 37.08 14.56 27.51
CA ILE A 851 36.51 13.65 26.50
C ILE A 851 36.50 12.24 27.10
N THR A 852 35.38 11.52 26.99
CA THR A 852 35.23 10.17 27.54
C THR A 852 35.16 9.09 26.46
N TYR A 853 34.69 9.42 25.25
CA TYR A 853 34.66 8.51 24.11
C TYR A 853 35.31 9.11 22.86
N PHE A 854 35.91 8.25 22.06
CA PHE A 854 36.32 8.57 20.70
C PHE A 854 35.99 7.41 19.77
N SER A 855 35.44 7.72 18.61
CA SER A 855 35.12 6.74 17.58
C SER A 855 35.92 7.02 16.32
N GLY A 856 36.64 6.00 15.85
CA GLY A 856 37.46 6.06 14.64
C GLY A 856 37.22 4.86 13.72
N VAL A 857 37.68 4.99 12.47
CA VAL A 857 37.99 3.84 11.60
C VAL A 857 39.45 3.45 11.79
N PRO A 858 39.90 2.24 11.39
CA PRO A 858 41.31 1.83 11.57
C PRO A 858 42.33 2.87 11.08
N THR A 859 42.11 3.48 9.92
CA THR A 859 42.98 4.55 9.37
C THR A 859 43.16 5.76 10.31
N ILE A 860 42.12 6.15 11.05
CA ILE A 860 42.20 7.24 12.02
C ILE A 860 43.13 6.84 13.16
N TYR A 861 42.98 5.62 13.70
CA TYR A 861 43.86 5.10 14.75
C TYR A 861 45.29 4.91 14.27
N SER A 862 45.52 4.39 13.06
CA SER A 862 46.86 4.29 12.46
C SER A 862 47.55 5.65 12.38
N ARG A 863 46.82 6.69 11.96
CA ARG A 863 47.35 8.06 11.92
C ARG A 863 47.64 8.64 13.30
N LEU A 864 46.83 8.32 14.30
CA LEU A 864 47.08 8.71 15.69
C LEU A 864 48.34 8.03 16.25
N VAL A 865 48.52 6.73 15.99
CA VAL A 865 49.74 5.99 16.36
C VAL A 865 50.96 6.58 15.66
N ALA A 866 50.87 6.83 14.35
CA ALA A 866 51.98 7.39 13.57
C ALA A 866 52.38 8.80 14.05
N ALA A 867 51.40 9.68 14.28
CA ALA A 867 51.65 11.02 14.79
C ALA A 867 52.29 11.00 16.18
N HIS A 868 51.88 10.06 17.04
CA HIS A 868 52.49 9.87 18.35
C HIS A 868 53.94 9.37 18.24
N LYS A 869 54.20 8.35 17.41
CA LYS A 869 55.56 7.81 17.18
C LYS A 869 56.52 8.88 16.63
N GLN A 870 56.08 9.69 15.68
CA GLN A 870 56.90 10.81 15.16
C GLN A 870 57.24 11.83 16.24
N ARG A 871 56.32 12.13 17.18
CA ARG A 871 56.61 13.04 18.30
C ARG A 871 57.52 12.42 19.38
N ILE A 872 57.51 11.09 19.55
CA ILE A 872 58.49 10.36 20.35
C ILE A 872 59.90 10.55 19.76
N GLU A 873 60.05 10.38 18.44
CA GLU A 873 61.34 10.53 17.73
C GLU A 873 61.89 11.97 17.82
N ILE A 874 61.02 12.98 17.90
CA ILE A 874 61.39 14.41 18.03
C ILE A 874 61.65 14.81 19.51
N ASN A 875 61.68 13.85 20.45
CA ASN A 875 62.10 14.02 21.85
C ASN A 875 61.22 14.95 22.74
N GLN A 876 59.94 15.14 22.40
CA GLN A 876 58.98 15.91 23.24
C GLN A 876 58.37 15.04 24.37
N LYS A 877 59.21 14.54 25.29
CA LYS A 877 58.82 13.56 26.32
C LYS A 877 57.64 13.99 27.21
N SER A 878 57.53 15.27 27.55
CA SER A 878 56.44 15.79 28.41
C SER A 878 55.06 15.70 27.72
N LEU A 879 54.99 15.96 26.42
CA LEU A 879 53.75 15.82 25.64
C LEU A 879 53.34 14.35 25.46
N VAL A 880 54.31 13.46 25.28
CA VAL A 880 54.08 12.01 25.17
C VAL A 880 53.40 11.46 26.43
N GLU A 881 53.88 11.85 27.61
CA GLU A 881 53.28 11.39 28.88
C GLU A 881 51.89 11.98 29.10
N SER A 882 51.69 13.25 28.72
CA SER A 882 50.37 13.90 28.75
C SER A 882 49.36 13.19 27.84
N TYR A 883 49.76 12.73 26.65
CA TYR A 883 48.90 11.98 25.73
C TYR A 883 48.52 10.60 26.27
N LYS A 884 49.47 9.89 26.87
CA LYS A 884 49.20 8.59 27.52
C LYS A 884 48.23 8.76 28.70
N GLY A 885 48.47 9.76 29.55
CA GLY A 885 47.59 10.09 30.67
C GLY A 885 46.18 10.46 30.20
N ALA A 886 46.07 11.25 29.12
CA ALA A 886 44.78 11.59 28.52
C ALA A 886 44.04 10.36 27.98
N ALA A 887 44.73 9.45 27.31
CA ALA A 887 44.15 8.22 26.78
C ALA A 887 43.61 7.29 27.87
N ALA A 888 44.23 7.30 29.07
CA ALA A 888 43.77 6.51 30.21
C ALA A 888 42.37 6.93 30.71
N GLY A 889 42.01 8.20 30.56
CA GLY A 889 40.73 8.77 30.98
C GLY A 889 39.52 8.39 30.11
N PHE A 890 39.73 7.77 28.94
CA PHE A 890 38.65 7.37 28.05
C PHE A 890 37.91 6.13 28.58
N LYS A 891 36.57 6.14 28.53
CA LYS A 891 35.75 4.95 28.79
C LYS A 891 35.87 3.94 27.64
N GLY A 892 35.93 4.40 26.39
CA GLY A 892 36.05 3.52 25.23
C GLY A 892 36.57 4.19 23.95
N PHE A 893 37.39 3.44 23.21
CA PHE A 893 37.84 3.77 21.86
C PHE A 893 37.12 2.88 20.85
N LEU A 894 36.08 3.41 20.22
CA LEU A 894 35.19 2.64 19.34
C LEU A 894 35.78 2.55 17.94
N CYS A 895 36.14 1.34 17.47
CA CYS A 895 36.65 1.10 16.12
C CYS A 895 35.64 0.32 15.26
N GLY A 896 35.32 0.77 14.04
CA GLY A 896 34.31 0.11 13.19
C GLY A 896 34.50 0.36 11.70
N THR A 897 33.53 -0.09 10.89
CA THR A 897 33.52 -0.08 9.41
C THR A 897 34.46 -1.09 8.74
N SER A 898 35.62 -1.34 9.33
CA SER A 898 36.55 -2.43 9.01
C SER A 898 37.30 -2.88 10.27
N SER A 899 37.74 -4.13 10.29
CA SER A 899 38.53 -4.65 11.41
C SER A 899 39.95 -4.07 11.37
N PRO A 900 40.51 -3.58 12.50
CA PRO A 900 41.91 -3.23 12.57
C PRO A 900 42.79 -4.48 12.34
N ASN A 901 44.00 -4.27 11.81
CA ASN A 901 44.98 -5.35 11.71
C ASN A 901 45.66 -5.60 13.09
N ALA A 902 46.40 -6.71 13.20
CA ALA A 902 47.04 -7.10 14.46
C ALA A 902 48.03 -6.04 14.96
N ARG A 903 48.87 -5.52 14.06
CA ARG A 903 49.87 -4.48 14.37
C ARG A 903 49.24 -3.23 14.97
N LEU A 904 48.13 -2.74 14.40
CA LEU A 904 47.42 -1.58 14.91
C LEU A 904 46.82 -1.83 16.29
N ARG A 905 46.25 -3.03 16.53
CA ARG A 905 45.75 -3.40 17.87
C ARG A 905 46.87 -3.36 18.92
N ASP A 906 48.00 -3.96 18.60
CA ASP A 906 49.13 -4.07 19.51
C ASP A 906 49.76 -2.70 19.76
N ASP A 907 50.00 -1.93 18.70
CA ASP A 907 50.50 -0.55 18.79
C ASP A 907 49.56 0.33 19.61
N TRP A 908 48.24 0.23 19.41
CA TRP A 908 47.27 1.03 20.14
C TRP A 908 47.19 0.64 21.61
N LYS A 909 47.20 -0.67 21.91
CA LYS A 909 47.19 -1.17 23.28
C LYS A 909 48.48 -0.79 24.02
N LEU A 910 49.64 -0.90 23.36
CA LEU A 910 50.92 -0.45 23.91
C LEU A 910 50.93 1.05 24.17
N LEU A 911 50.31 1.82 23.28
CA LEU A 911 50.26 3.28 23.37
C LEU A 911 49.34 3.79 24.47
N THR A 912 48.14 3.22 24.59
CA THR A 912 47.05 3.78 25.43
C THR A 912 46.71 2.93 26.65
N GLY A 913 47.24 1.72 26.75
CA GLY A 913 46.84 0.71 27.73
C GLY A 913 45.44 0.13 27.51
N LYS A 914 44.69 0.59 26.50
CA LYS A 914 43.31 0.17 26.24
C LYS A 914 43.18 -0.60 24.93
N ARG A 915 42.28 -1.57 24.93
CA ARG A 915 41.89 -2.31 23.71
C ARG A 915 40.94 -1.44 22.87
N LEU A 916 41.08 -1.50 21.55
CA LEU A 916 40.09 -0.96 20.63
C LEU A 916 38.80 -1.79 20.73
N ILE A 917 37.67 -1.11 20.89
CA ILE A 917 36.35 -1.72 20.95
C ILE A 917 35.86 -1.89 19.51
N GLU A 918 36.20 -3.03 18.92
CA GLU A 918 35.81 -3.39 17.55
C GLU A 918 34.29 -3.61 17.48
N ARG A 919 33.69 -3.14 16.39
CA ARG A 919 32.27 -3.35 16.09
C ARG A 919 32.05 -3.56 14.59
N TYR A 920 31.09 -4.42 14.26
CA TYR A 920 30.67 -4.71 12.90
C TYR A 920 29.23 -4.24 12.66
N GLY A 921 29.00 -3.69 11.47
CA GLY A 921 27.71 -3.17 11.06
C GLY A 921 27.72 -2.55 9.66
N ALA A 922 26.53 -2.18 9.18
CA ALA A 922 26.33 -1.47 7.92
C ALA A 922 25.18 -0.45 8.06
N SER A 923 25.04 0.45 7.09
CA SER A 923 23.93 1.41 7.10
C SER A 923 22.58 0.69 7.13
N GLU A 924 22.49 -0.46 6.47
CA GLU A 924 21.30 -1.28 6.34
C GLU A 924 20.86 -1.99 7.63
N ILE A 925 21.77 -2.21 8.58
CA ILE A 925 21.54 -3.13 9.72
C ILE A 925 21.98 -2.57 11.08
N GLY A 926 22.55 -1.36 11.12
CA GLY A 926 23.13 -0.80 12.33
C GLY A 926 24.33 -1.61 12.83
N ILE A 927 24.59 -1.58 14.15
CA ILE A 927 25.62 -2.40 14.80
C ILE A 927 25.04 -3.78 15.10
N VAL A 928 25.77 -4.83 14.69
CA VAL A 928 25.36 -6.24 14.85
C VAL A 928 26.27 -6.98 15.82
N PHE A 929 27.59 -6.82 15.67
CA PHE A 929 28.58 -7.39 16.58
C PHE A 929 29.36 -6.26 17.24
N SER A 930 29.65 -6.41 18.53
CA SER A 930 30.56 -5.48 19.22
C SER A 930 31.30 -6.21 20.34
N ILE A 931 32.55 -5.80 20.54
CA ILE A 931 33.25 -6.06 21.80
C ILE A 931 32.52 -5.27 22.90
N PRO A 932 32.19 -5.88 24.06
CA PRO A 932 31.60 -5.15 25.18
C PRO A 932 32.65 -4.21 25.80
N LEU A 933 32.23 -3.11 26.42
CA LEU A 933 33.19 -2.21 27.10
C LEU A 933 33.83 -2.89 28.32
N LYS A 934 33.00 -3.54 29.14
CA LYS A 934 33.43 -4.32 30.31
C LYS A 934 33.84 -5.72 29.87
N ASN A 935 34.81 -6.32 30.57
CA ASN A 935 35.29 -7.69 30.32
C ASN A 935 35.79 -7.94 28.88
N ASN A 936 36.21 -6.88 28.17
CA ASN A 936 36.71 -6.96 26.79
C ASN A 936 37.98 -7.81 26.61
N THR A 937 38.68 -8.12 27.70
CA THR A 937 39.85 -9.02 27.72
C THR A 937 39.48 -10.47 27.50
N MET A 938 38.23 -10.86 27.80
CA MET A 938 37.72 -12.23 27.59
C MET A 938 37.33 -12.51 26.14
N VAL A 939 37.28 -11.48 25.28
CA VAL A 939 36.95 -11.64 23.86
C VAL A 939 38.22 -12.04 23.10
N PRO A 940 38.18 -13.08 22.24
CA PRO A 940 39.32 -13.47 21.41
C PRO A 940 39.90 -12.30 20.59
N ILE A 941 41.21 -12.32 20.35
CA ILE A 941 41.87 -11.30 19.54
C ILE A 941 41.43 -11.44 18.08
N GLY A 942 41.07 -10.32 17.43
CA GLY A 942 40.60 -10.31 16.04
C GLY A 942 39.10 -10.60 15.87
N SER A 943 38.38 -10.92 16.95
CA SER A 943 36.93 -11.02 16.91
C SER A 943 36.27 -9.63 16.90
N ALA A 944 35.20 -9.50 16.12
CA ALA A 944 34.29 -8.36 16.14
C ALA A 944 33.34 -8.36 17.36
N GLY A 945 33.47 -9.36 18.24
CA GLY A 945 32.65 -9.55 19.44
C GLY A 945 31.50 -10.53 19.21
N LYS A 946 30.49 -10.41 20.08
CA LYS A 946 29.28 -11.24 20.08
C LYS A 946 28.11 -10.50 19.45
N THR A 947 27.04 -11.23 19.15
CA THR A 947 25.76 -10.65 18.72
C THR A 947 25.19 -9.72 19.78
N PHE A 948 24.64 -8.61 19.30
CA PHE A 948 23.85 -7.72 20.14
C PHE A 948 22.52 -8.40 20.55
N PRO A 949 22.03 -8.22 21.79
CA PRO A 949 20.74 -8.77 22.20
C PRO A 949 19.58 -8.36 21.27
N GLY A 950 18.67 -9.29 20.99
CA GLY A 950 17.52 -9.04 20.12
C GLY A 950 17.82 -9.00 18.62
N VAL A 951 19.03 -9.42 18.21
CA VAL A 951 19.40 -9.56 16.79
C VAL A 951 19.42 -11.03 16.40
N ASP A 952 18.66 -11.36 15.36
CA ASP A 952 18.62 -12.70 14.77
C ASP A 952 19.70 -12.78 13.67
N VAL A 953 20.69 -13.64 13.90
CA VAL A 953 21.87 -13.78 13.03
C VAL A 953 22.06 -15.26 12.67
N LYS A 954 22.18 -15.54 11.38
CA LYS A 954 22.62 -16.83 10.86
C LYS A 954 23.76 -16.66 9.86
N LEU A 955 24.60 -17.68 9.74
CA LEU A 955 25.58 -17.79 8.66
C LEU A 955 24.99 -18.67 7.56
N SER A 956 25.23 -18.33 6.29
CA SER A 956 24.76 -19.15 5.16
C SER A 956 25.34 -20.57 5.13
N SER A 957 26.47 -20.78 5.82
CA SER A 957 27.13 -22.05 6.06
C SER A 957 27.81 -22.00 7.43
N TYR A 958 27.83 -23.11 8.16
CA TYR A 958 28.43 -23.20 9.50
C TYR A 958 29.73 -24.03 9.45
N PRO A 959 30.80 -23.63 10.17
CA PRO A 959 30.92 -22.44 11.03
C PRO A 959 31.31 -21.15 10.29
N GLU A 960 31.43 -21.20 8.96
CA GLU A 960 31.85 -20.08 8.11
C GLU A 960 30.90 -19.88 6.92
N GLY A 961 30.44 -18.65 6.71
CA GLY A 961 29.50 -18.30 5.64
C GLY A 961 29.16 -16.81 5.58
N GLU A 962 28.25 -16.45 4.68
CA GLU A 962 27.70 -15.10 4.57
C GLU A 962 26.89 -14.74 5.81
N ILE A 963 27.09 -13.55 6.36
CA ILE A 963 26.29 -13.06 7.48
C ILE A 963 24.90 -12.65 6.97
N LEU A 964 23.86 -13.26 7.54
CA LEU A 964 22.46 -12.97 7.28
C LEU A 964 21.81 -12.42 8.56
N ILE A 965 21.14 -11.26 8.46
CA ILE A 965 20.63 -10.53 9.63
C ILE A 965 19.14 -10.23 9.51
N ARG A 966 18.39 -10.49 10.56
CA ARG A 966 16.99 -10.07 10.69
C ARG A 966 16.80 -9.35 12.02
N ARG A 967 16.24 -8.13 11.97
CA ARG A 967 15.96 -7.32 13.17
C ARG A 967 14.92 -6.22 12.88
N PRO A 968 14.17 -5.74 13.89
CA PRO A 968 13.09 -4.77 13.67
C PRO A 968 13.52 -3.39 13.14
N ASP A 969 14.77 -2.98 13.39
CA ASP A 969 15.34 -1.67 13.06
C ASP A 969 16.32 -1.69 11.87
N MET A 970 16.37 -2.78 11.10
CA MET A 970 17.07 -2.82 9.81
C MET A 970 16.34 -1.98 8.74
N LEU A 971 16.98 -1.78 7.59
CA LEU A 971 16.43 -1.04 6.46
C LEU A 971 15.00 -1.47 6.12
N SER A 972 14.18 -0.51 5.71
CA SER A 972 12.87 -0.78 5.10
C SER A 972 12.99 -1.16 3.62
N GLY A 973 14.03 -0.67 2.96
CA GLY A 973 14.36 -0.98 1.57
C GLY A 973 15.34 0.03 1.00
N TYR A 974 15.58 -0.09 -0.31
CA TYR A 974 16.33 0.89 -1.09
C TYR A 974 15.36 1.88 -1.77
N LEU A 975 15.68 3.16 -1.68
CA LEU A 975 14.81 4.26 -2.09
C LEU A 975 14.44 4.17 -3.57
N TYR A 976 13.14 4.02 -3.83
CA TYR A 976 12.56 3.84 -5.16
C TYR A 976 13.23 2.71 -5.97
N ASP A 977 13.58 1.60 -5.31
CA ASP A 977 14.25 0.45 -5.93
C ASP A 977 13.74 -0.89 -5.33
N PRO A 978 12.52 -1.32 -5.70
CA PRO A 978 11.91 -2.54 -5.17
C PRO A 978 12.67 -3.80 -5.59
N ASP A 979 13.35 -3.78 -6.74
CA ASP A 979 14.15 -4.90 -7.23
C ASP A 979 15.41 -5.11 -6.39
N ALA A 980 16.17 -4.04 -6.12
CA ALA A 980 17.32 -4.13 -5.22
C ALA A 980 16.88 -4.49 -3.80
N THR A 981 15.70 -4.02 -3.36
CA THR A 981 15.14 -4.35 -2.04
C THR A 981 14.84 -5.83 -1.93
N ARG A 982 14.11 -6.42 -2.89
CA ARG A 982 13.83 -7.87 -2.91
C ARG A 982 15.11 -8.70 -2.96
N LYS A 983 16.08 -8.33 -3.79
CA LYS A 983 17.35 -9.05 -3.92
C LYS A 983 18.23 -8.99 -2.66
N ALA A 984 18.03 -8.00 -1.81
CA ALA A 984 18.79 -7.85 -0.58
C ALA A 984 18.26 -8.70 0.58
N LEU A 985 17.07 -9.29 0.44
CA LEU A 985 16.45 -10.16 1.42
C LEU A 985 16.42 -11.62 0.92
N ASP A 986 16.49 -12.59 1.82
CA ASP A 986 16.12 -13.97 1.53
C ASP A 986 14.61 -14.19 1.71
N ASP A 987 14.12 -15.39 1.38
CA ASP A 987 12.69 -15.74 1.45
C ASP A 987 12.12 -15.68 2.88
N ASP A 988 12.98 -15.78 3.89
CA ASP A 988 12.64 -15.69 5.33
C ASP A 988 12.73 -14.25 5.88
N GLY A 989 13.09 -13.29 5.02
CA GLY A 989 13.22 -11.88 5.37
C GLY A 989 14.55 -11.47 6.03
N TYR A 990 15.61 -12.29 5.95
CA TYR A 990 16.96 -11.89 6.39
C TYR A 990 17.67 -11.05 5.34
N PHE A 991 18.31 -9.96 5.78
CA PHE A 991 19.19 -9.15 4.96
C PHE A 991 20.52 -9.85 4.69
N ARG A 992 20.86 -9.95 3.40
CA ARG A 992 22.13 -10.48 2.89
C ARG A 992 23.21 -9.40 2.93
N THR A 993 24.14 -9.51 3.87
CA THR A 993 25.17 -8.47 4.07
C THR A 993 26.24 -8.47 2.96
N GLY A 994 26.45 -9.61 2.31
CA GLY A 994 27.57 -9.85 1.42
C GLY A 994 28.94 -9.92 2.11
N ASP A 995 29.01 -9.84 3.44
CA ASP A 995 30.25 -10.02 4.21
C ASP A 995 30.32 -11.46 4.76
N LEU A 996 31.51 -12.07 4.71
CA LEU A 996 31.78 -13.41 5.24
C LEU A 996 32.27 -13.32 6.68
N ALA A 997 31.79 -14.24 7.51
CA ALA A 997 32.31 -14.42 8.86
C ALA A 997 32.45 -15.90 9.23
N ARG A 998 33.34 -16.13 10.19
CA ARG A 998 33.49 -17.38 10.91
C ARG A 998 33.06 -17.20 12.36
N MET A 999 32.31 -18.16 12.88
CA MET A 999 31.88 -18.21 14.27
C MET A 999 32.74 -19.20 15.06
N GLU A 1000 33.28 -18.77 16.20
CA GLU A 1000 33.97 -19.64 17.16
C GLU A 1000 33.36 -19.44 18.56
N GLY A 1001 32.68 -20.47 19.07
CA GLY A 1001 31.84 -20.34 20.25
C GLY A 1001 30.74 -19.29 20.01
N GLU A 1002 30.72 -18.24 20.82
CA GLU A 1002 29.76 -17.12 20.68
C GLU A 1002 30.36 -15.89 19.94
N HIS A 1003 31.57 -16.00 19.42
CA HIS A 1003 32.33 -14.87 18.87
C HIS A 1003 32.41 -14.93 17.35
N TYR A 1004 32.26 -13.76 16.70
CA TYR A 1004 32.31 -13.64 15.24
C TYR A 1004 33.61 -13.00 14.77
N PHE A 1005 34.17 -13.52 13.68
CA PHE A 1005 35.38 -13.04 13.02
C PHE A 1005 35.06 -12.70 11.58
N ILE A 1006 35.27 -11.44 11.19
CA ILE A 1006 34.97 -10.96 9.83
C ILE A 1006 36.12 -11.34 8.90
N LEU A 1007 35.82 -12.11 7.85
CA LEU A 1007 36.82 -12.64 6.93
C LEU A 1007 36.99 -11.78 5.66
N GLY A 1008 35.98 -11.00 5.30
CA GLY A 1008 36.01 -10.18 4.09
C GLY A 1008 34.63 -10.02 3.47
N ARG A 1009 34.59 -9.59 2.20
CA ARG A 1009 33.36 -9.44 1.42
C ARG A 1009 33.32 -10.46 0.29
N MET A 1010 32.14 -11.02 -0.01
CA MET A 1010 31.94 -11.95 -1.13
C MET A 1010 32.17 -11.27 -2.50
N SER A 1011 31.76 -10.00 -2.63
CA SER A 1011 31.98 -9.20 -3.83
C SER A 1011 33.25 -8.36 -3.70
N THR A 1012 34.18 -8.54 -4.64
CA THR A 1012 35.41 -7.75 -4.77
C THR A 1012 35.19 -6.34 -5.34
N ASP A 1013 33.96 -6.01 -5.73
CA ASP A 1013 33.60 -4.72 -6.34
C ASP A 1013 33.40 -3.59 -5.32
N ILE A 1014 33.60 -3.85 -4.02
CA ILE A 1014 33.51 -2.81 -3.01
C ILE A 1014 34.79 -2.75 -2.18
N LEU A 1015 35.40 -1.59 -2.19
CA LEU A 1015 36.65 -1.27 -1.52
C LEU A 1015 36.37 -0.58 -0.18
N LYS A 1016 37.16 -0.90 0.85
CA LYS A 1016 37.12 -0.24 2.16
C LYS A 1016 38.38 0.64 2.31
N SER A 1017 38.33 1.87 1.79
CA SER A 1017 39.48 2.79 1.77
C SER A 1017 39.26 3.99 2.67
N GLY A 1018 40.14 4.19 3.65
CA GLY A 1018 40.13 5.37 4.53
C GLY A 1018 38.82 5.56 5.31
N GLY A 1019 38.09 4.47 5.58
CA GLY A 1019 36.78 4.48 6.23
C GLY A 1019 35.57 4.64 5.32
N TYR A 1020 35.76 4.81 4.00
CA TYR A 1020 34.69 4.85 3.01
C TYR A 1020 34.48 3.46 2.38
N LYS A 1021 33.21 3.10 2.18
CA LYS A 1021 32.82 2.03 1.26
C LYS A 1021 32.73 2.65 -0.13
N ILE A 1022 33.51 2.14 -1.09
CA ILE A 1022 33.62 2.68 -2.45
C ILE A 1022 33.32 1.55 -3.42
N SER A 1023 32.41 1.77 -4.37
CA SER A 1023 32.15 0.80 -5.44
C SER A 1023 33.24 0.94 -6.51
N ALA A 1024 33.97 -0.13 -6.77
CA ALA A 1024 34.95 -0.22 -7.85
C ALA A 1024 34.28 0.03 -9.20
N LEU A 1025 33.09 -0.52 -9.42
CA LEU A 1025 32.30 -0.34 -10.65
C LEU A 1025 31.90 1.13 -10.88
N ASP A 1026 31.57 1.87 -9.82
CA ASP A 1026 31.28 3.31 -9.88
C ASP A 1026 32.49 4.09 -10.38
N VAL A 1027 33.68 3.76 -9.86
CA VAL A 1027 34.94 4.39 -10.30
C VAL A 1027 35.36 3.93 -11.69
N GLU A 1028 35.20 2.65 -12.02
CA GLU A 1028 35.47 2.08 -13.35
C GLU A 1028 34.64 2.76 -14.43
N ARG A 1029 33.34 2.99 -14.18
CA ARG A 1029 32.46 3.67 -15.14
C ARG A 1029 32.97 5.06 -15.49
N GLU A 1030 33.34 5.87 -14.50
CA GLU A 1030 33.84 7.22 -14.76
C GLU A 1030 35.24 7.24 -15.41
N ILE A 1031 36.06 6.20 -15.16
CA ILE A 1031 37.34 5.99 -15.86
C ILE A 1031 37.10 5.57 -17.32
N LEU A 1032 36.15 4.66 -17.58
CA LEU A 1032 35.79 4.19 -18.91
C LEU A 1032 35.18 5.29 -19.77
N ASP A 1033 34.51 6.26 -19.15
CA ASP A 1033 33.95 7.44 -19.82
C ASP A 1033 35.02 8.44 -20.30
N GLN A 1034 36.31 8.20 -20.02
CA GLN A 1034 37.39 9.01 -20.58
C GLN A 1034 37.74 8.52 -22.00
N ASP A 1035 37.73 9.43 -22.97
CA ASP A 1035 37.95 9.13 -24.40
C ASP A 1035 39.26 8.36 -24.72
N TYR A 1036 40.25 8.42 -23.82
CA TYR A 1036 41.54 7.76 -23.98
C TYR A 1036 41.63 6.36 -23.36
N VAL A 1037 40.60 5.90 -22.64
CA VAL A 1037 40.56 4.59 -21.95
C VAL A 1037 39.83 3.56 -22.81
N ASP A 1038 40.41 2.37 -22.93
CA ASP A 1038 39.84 1.21 -23.63
C ASP A 1038 39.21 0.20 -22.64
N GLU A 1039 40.01 -0.28 -21.70
CA GLU A 1039 39.58 -1.16 -20.61
C GLU A 1039 40.03 -0.55 -19.28
N ALA A 1040 39.21 -0.65 -18.23
CA ALA A 1040 39.59 -0.23 -16.88
C ALA A 1040 39.08 -1.23 -15.84
N VAL A 1041 39.94 -1.51 -14.86
CA VAL A 1041 39.61 -2.33 -13.69
C VAL A 1041 40.10 -1.62 -12.44
N VAL A 1042 39.23 -1.51 -11.45
CA VAL A 1042 39.49 -0.94 -10.14
C VAL A 1042 39.41 -2.05 -9.10
N VAL A 1043 40.45 -2.13 -8.27
CA VAL A 1043 40.56 -3.09 -7.17
C VAL A 1043 41.08 -2.41 -5.91
N GLY A 1044 40.90 -3.06 -4.76
CA GLY A 1044 41.48 -2.64 -3.50
C GLY A 1044 42.87 -3.22 -3.38
N MET A 1045 43.89 -2.35 -3.32
CA MET A 1045 45.25 -2.76 -3.00
C MET A 1045 45.48 -2.56 -1.50
N ASP A 1046 45.86 -3.62 -0.79
CA ASP A 1046 46.11 -3.55 0.65
C ASP A 1046 47.15 -2.48 0.99
N ASP A 1047 46.88 -1.70 2.04
CA ASP A 1047 47.72 -0.60 2.46
C ASP A 1047 47.64 -0.41 3.99
N GLU A 1048 48.80 -0.21 4.63
CA GLU A 1048 48.90 -0.10 6.09
C GLU A 1048 48.16 1.14 6.65
N GLU A 1049 48.07 2.23 5.88
CA GLU A 1049 47.43 3.47 6.30
C GLU A 1049 45.93 3.45 5.99
N PHE A 1050 45.55 3.11 4.76
CA PHE A 1050 44.18 3.26 4.26
C PHE A 1050 43.32 2.00 4.43
N GLY A 1051 43.90 0.89 4.88
CA GLY A 1051 43.30 -0.44 4.79
C GLY A 1051 43.39 -0.96 3.36
N GLN A 1052 42.73 -0.28 2.43
CA GLN A 1052 42.91 -0.46 1.00
C GLN A 1052 43.10 0.89 0.30
N ARG A 1053 43.92 0.93 -0.74
CA ARG A 1053 43.97 2.03 -1.72
C ARG A 1053 43.08 1.69 -2.91
N VAL A 1054 42.40 2.71 -3.45
CA VAL A 1054 41.69 2.60 -4.74
C VAL A 1054 42.75 2.51 -5.85
N ALA A 1055 42.95 1.31 -6.38
CA ALA A 1055 43.94 1.02 -7.41
C ALA A 1055 43.26 0.77 -8.76
N ALA A 1056 43.69 1.49 -9.80
CA ALA A 1056 43.17 1.37 -11.15
C ALA A 1056 44.22 0.76 -12.09
N ALA A 1057 43.87 -0.33 -12.76
CA ALA A 1057 44.56 -0.83 -13.95
C ALA A 1057 43.83 -0.30 -15.20
N ILE A 1058 44.56 0.20 -16.20
CA ILE A 1058 43.98 0.84 -17.39
C ILE A 1058 44.71 0.37 -18.66
N VAL A 1059 43.95 0.02 -19.70
CA VAL A 1059 44.39 -0.12 -21.09
C VAL A 1059 43.96 1.14 -21.85
N LEU A 1060 44.86 1.70 -22.66
CA LEU A 1060 44.62 2.96 -23.38
C LEU A 1060 44.27 2.72 -24.85
N LYS A 1061 43.33 3.48 -25.40
CA LYS A 1061 42.91 3.42 -26.83
C LYS A 1061 43.96 3.97 -27.80
N LYS A 1062 44.86 4.81 -27.30
CA LYS A 1062 45.87 5.54 -28.08
C LYS A 1062 47.24 5.32 -27.44
N ASP A 1063 48.28 5.35 -28.25
CA ASP A 1063 49.66 5.26 -27.78
C ASP A 1063 50.07 6.57 -27.09
N MET A 1064 49.67 6.72 -25.82
CA MET A 1064 49.88 7.92 -25.02
C MET A 1064 50.26 7.57 -23.58
N LYS A 1065 50.97 8.48 -22.89
CA LYS A 1065 51.32 8.31 -21.47
C LYS A 1065 50.23 8.91 -20.57
N LEU A 1066 49.65 8.09 -19.70
CA LEU A 1066 48.71 8.52 -18.66
C LEU A 1066 49.43 8.61 -17.30
N SER A 1067 49.36 9.77 -16.65
CA SER A 1067 49.83 9.93 -15.27
C SER A 1067 48.67 9.86 -14.27
N ILE A 1068 48.95 9.44 -13.03
CA ILE A 1068 47.94 9.38 -11.98
C ILE A 1068 47.36 10.76 -11.65
N ASP A 1069 48.16 11.82 -11.71
CA ASP A 1069 47.68 13.19 -11.48
C ASP A 1069 46.71 13.65 -12.59
N ARG A 1070 46.99 13.29 -13.84
CA ARG A 1070 46.07 13.57 -14.96
C ARG A 1070 44.75 12.82 -14.78
N LEU A 1071 44.80 11.51 -14.52
CA LEU A 1071 43.59 10.71 -14.29
C LEU A 1071 42.74 11.28 -13.14
N ARG A 1072 43.38 11.64 -12.02
CA ARG A 1072 42.67 12.24 -10.88
C ARG A 1072 42.07 13.59 -11.21
N LYS A 1073 42.77 14.44 -11.99
CA LYS A 1073 42.26 15.73 -12.45
C LYS A 1073 41.02 15.54 -13.32
N ASP A 1074 41.10 14.64 -14.30
CA ASP A 1074 40.01 14.34 -15.23
C ASP A 1074 38.79 13.77 -14.51
N LEU A 1075 38.96 12.98 -13.45
CA LEU A 1075 37.84 12.42 -12.67
C LEU A 1075 37.29 13.36 -11.57
N SER A 1076 38.04 14.38 -11.16
CA SER A 1076 37.74 15.19 -9.96
C SER A 1076 36.43 15.98 -10.02
N HIS A 1077 35.89 16.21 -11.21
CA HIS A 1077 34.62 16.90 -11.40
C HIS A 1077 33.41 15.97 -11.32
N LYS A 1078 33.61 14.66 -11.54
CA LYS A 1078 32.55 13.63 -11.51
C LYS A 1078 32.52 12.85 -10.20
N LEU A 1079 33.69 12.58 -9.60
CA LEU A 1079 33.84 11.74 -8.42
C LEU A 1079 34.29 12.55 -7.20
N ALA A 1080 33.72 12.25 -6.03
CA ALA A 1080 34.24 12.77 -4.77
C ALA A 1080 35.72 12.39 -4.54
N ARG A 1081 36.47 13.28 -3.89
CA ARG A 1081 37.93 13.14 -3.68
C ARG A 1081 38.38 11.79 -3.10
N TYR A 1082 37.57 11.18 -2.24
CA TYR A 1082 37.88 9.91 -1.60
C TYR A 1082 37.69 8.69 -2.53
N LYS A 1083 36.91 8.81 -3.61
CA LYS A 1083 36.72 7.77 -4.64
C LYS A 1083 37.84 7.78 -5.70
N LEU A 1084 38.57 8.87 -5.82
CA LEU A 1084 39.59 9.04 -6.86
C LEU A 1084 40.73 8.02 -6.69
N PRO A 1085 41.16 7.33 -7.77
CA PRO A 1085 42.27 6.38 -7.72
C PRO A 1085 43.53 7.00 -7.11
N THR A 1086 44.16 6.28 -6.18
CA THR A 1086 45.43 6.68 -5.54
C THR A 1086 46.60 5.80 -5.97
N VAL A 1087 46.32 4.76 -6.75
CA VAL A 1087 47.30 3.91 -7.41
C VAL A 1087 46.85 3.69 -8.85
N LEU A 1088 47.78 3.80 -9.80
CA LEU A 1088 47.53 3.62 -11.23
C LEU A 1088 48.60 2.69 -11.82
N ARG A 1089 48.14 1.74 -12.63
CA ARG A 1089 48.99 0.91 -13.49
C ARG A 1089 48.43 0.91 -14.90
N VAL A 1090 49.23 1.33 -15.87
CA VAL A 1090 48.88 1.25 -17.30
C VAL A 1090 49.42 -0.07 -17.83
N VAL A 1091 48.57 -0.87 -18.47
CA VAL A 1091 48.90 -2.21 -18.98
C VAL A 1091 48.53 -2.32 -20.45
N GLN A 1092 49.19 -3.21 -21.20
CA GLN A 1092 48.86 -3.43 -22.61
C GLN A 1092 47.58 -4.27 -22.80
N GLN A 1093 47.29 -5.18 -21.87
CA GLN A 1093 46.10 -6.02 -21.89
C GLN A 1093 45.68 -6.45 -20.49
N MET A 1094 44.38 -6.67 -20.26
CA MET A 1094 43.87 -7.17 -18.99
C MET A 1094 43.91 -8.71 -18.90
N PRO A 1095 44.24 -9.28 -17.72
CA PRO A 1095 44.13 -10.70 -17.45
C PRO A 1095 42.69 -11.20 -17.61
N LYS A 1096 42.47 -12.15 -18.53
CA LYS A 1096 41.16 -12.76 -18.80
C LYS A 1096 41.05 -14.17 -18.19
N THR A 1097 39.82 -14.59 -17.91
CA THR A 1097 39.42 -15.96 -17.54
C THR A 1097 39.41 -16.86 -18.78
N PRO A 1098 39.37 -18.20 -18.63
CA PRO A 1098 39.22 -19.12 -19.77
C PRO A 1098 37.98 -18.85 -20.64
N LEU A 1099 36.96 -18.19 -20.10
CA LEU A 1099 35.74 -17.77 -20.78
C LEU A 1099 35.85 -16.36 -21.42
N GLY A 1100 37.05 -15.79 -21.52
CA GLY A 1100 37.30 -14.49 -22.17
C GLY A 1100 36.93 -13.24 -21.34
N LYS A 1101 36.39 -13.39 -20.13
CA LYS A 1101 36.02 -12.26 -19.24
C LYS A 1101 37.22 -11.79 -18.40
N ILE A 1102 37.37 -10.50 -18.17
CA ILE A 1102 38.43 -9.93 -17.31
C ILE A 1102 38.28 -10.44 -15.86
N SER A 1103 39.38 -10.88 -15.22
CA SER A 1103 39.38 -11.38 -13.85
C SER A 1103 39.98 -10.38 -12.87
N LYS A 1104 39.16 -9.79 -12.00
CA LYS A 1104 39.63 -8.87 -10.94
C LYS A 1104 40.59 -9.55 -9.97
N ALA A 1105 40.38 -10.83 -9.65
CA ALA A 1105 41.28 -11.58 -8.77
C ALA A 1105 42.69 -11.72 -9.38
N LYS A 1106 42.77 -12.02 -10.68
CA LYS A 1106 44.06 -12.06 -11.40
C LYS A 1106 44.67 -10.66 -11.53
N VAL A 1107 43.87 -9.63 -11.82
CA VAL A 1107 44.35 -8.24 -11.83
C VAL A 1107 44.96 -7.84 -10.49
N THR A 1108 44.30 -8.14 -9.37
CA THR A 1108 44.85 -7.88 -8.04
C THR A 1108 46.17 -8.62 -7.82
N GLN A 1109 46.25 -9.91 -8.16
CA GLN A 1109 47.45 -10.72 -7.96
C GLN A 1109 48.62 -10.31 -8.88
N ASP A 1110 48.37 -10.20 -10.18
CA ASP A 1110 49.38 -9.97 -11.21
C ASP A 1110 49.88 -8.52 -11.20
N PHE A 1111 48.99 -7.56 -10.94
CA PHE A 1111 49.29 -6.13 -11.04
C PHE A 1111 49.33 -5.39 -9.70
N PHE A 1112 48.83 -5.93 -8.60
CA PHE A 1112 48.84 -5.22 -7.30
C PHE A 1112 49.28 -6.12 -6.14
N GLY A 1113 49.72 -7.34 -6.41
CA GLY A 1113 50.14 -8.31 -5.40
C GLY A 1113 51.46 -7.97 -4.71
N PRO A 1114 51.78 -8.66 -3.59
CA PRO A 1114 53.02 -8.47 -2.85
C PRO A 1114 54.25 -8.57 -3.77
N GLY A 1115 55.11 -7.55 -3.77
CA GLY A 1115 56.35 -7.52 -4.57
C GLY A 1115 56.24 -6.91 -5.98
N ARG A 1116 55.03 -6.65 -6.50
CA ARG A 1116 54.82 -6.15 -7.87
C ARG A 1116 54.92 -4.63 -8.02
N LYS A 1117 55.91 -3.95 -7.43
CA LYS A 1117 55.99 -2.46 -7.33
C LYS A 1117 56.44 -1.71 -8.60
N GLU A 1118 57.05 -2.39 -9.57
CA GLU A 1118 57.73 -1.75 -10.72
C GLU A 1118 56.75 -1.16 -11.77
N GLY A 1119 56.81 0.15 -12.06
CA GLY A 1119 55.89 0.80 -13.00
C GLY A 1119 54.51 1.17 -12.43
N LEU A 1120 54.31 1.02 -11.11
CA LEU A 1120 53.15 1.57 -10.40
C LEU A 1120 53.32 3.05 -10.12
N GLN A 1121 52.30 3.83 -10.46
CA GLN A 1121 52.20 5.23 -10.06
C GLN A 1121 51.37 5.31 -8.78
N ILE A 1122 51.98 5.75 -7.68
CA ILE A 1122 51.28 5.93 -6.40
C ILE A 1122 51.13 7.44 -6.16
N TRP A 1123 49.88 7.88 -6.06
CA TRP A 1123 49.58 9.27 -5.75
C TRP A 1123 49.90 9.53 -4.27
N GLN A 1124 50.72 10.54 -4.04
CA GLN A 1124 50.96 11.09 -2.71
C GLN A 1124 50.31 12.47 -2.63
N PRO A 1125 49.53 12.77 -1.59
CA PRO A 1125 49.09 14.13 -1.37
C PRO A 1125 50.33 15.02 -1.20
N GLN A 1126 50.43 16.11 -1.97
CA GLN A 1126 51.46 17.13 -1.74
C GLN A 1126 51.43 17.50 -0.26
N ARG A 1127 52.50 17.16 0.48
CA ARG A 1127 52.76 17.76 1.78
C ARG A 1127 52.82 19.26 1.51
N VAL A 1128 51.86 20.01 2.06
CA VAL A 1128 52.08 21.44 2.26
C VAL A 1128 53.40 21.51 3.00
N LYS A 1129 54.42 22.11 2.36
CA LYS A 1129 55.63 22.52 3.06
C LYS A 1129 55.14 23.42 4.19
N SER A 1130 55.06 22.89 5.41
CA SER A 1130 55.08 23.72 6.59
C SER A 1130 56.44 24.41 6.54
N HIS A 1131 56.44 25.67 6.12
CA HIS A 1131 57.50 26.57 6.55
C HIS A 1131 57.52 26.49 8.08
N LEU A 1132 58.71 26.20 8.60
CA LEU A 1132 59.07 26.28 10.02
C LEU A 1132 58.52 27.56 10.66
#